data_AF-A0A422P0V6-F1
#
_entry.id   AF-A0A422P0V6-F1
#
_cell.length_a   1.000
_cell.length_b   1.000
_cell.length_c   1.000
_cell.angle_alpha   90.00
_cell.angle_beta   90.00
_cell.angle_gamma   90.00
#
_symmetry.space_group_name_H-M   'P 1'
#
loop_
_entity.id
_entity.type
_entity.pdbx_description
1 polymer ?
#
loop_
_entity_poly.entity_id
_entity_poly.type
_entity_poly.pdbx_seq_one_letter_code
_entity_poly.pdbx_strand_id
1 'polypeptide(L)'
;MANTRKELPVLREEQVIVEAINNSSRTCVLICGETGSGKTTQIPQFLWECGYGDAKGSAFAREGAILVTEPRRVAAVSMAKRVAEELNTSFGGMVCYHVRYDNNLSDNFKVKFATEGIVLKEIQSDFLLTKYSVVVVDEAHERSVAGDILIGLLSRIVPLRNDLYLEELRKHKGIASKATVKPLKLVIMSATMRVSDFKENQRLFPIPPPLINVEARRFPVTNHFAKKTELKNYLDEAFRKICQIHKKLPPGGILTFLSTQQEIESLCGRLREHYTKTRIEYYEKDYSKHSLLPHRRDAGNDDMDSDSGKDVAEASDAKDEFGLGIEDYALEKPVENNDAQILGKRLRDATYEEEECSEEDEVNGELNSLHILPLYALMDFSRQQEVFQEPPRGKRLCIIATNVAETSITIPNIRYVVDTGRVKTKTIDESTGASCFCITWTSQASAEQRSGRAGRMGPGHCYRLYSTAVYSNIMPKHSSPEILRTSLESVVLLMKHLGIDNVGSFPFPSPPKENDLKRALTHLTLIGALDPHGERRITTLGKRLMAYPIPPRFSRVLLEALDRKLPDSVLTMVIIIAAVYSTTTSVFTGEGNRLKWKTNDSNNPDDDRRSLVSSLLNPGSDLITSLNAFGVYLTDTSLGNCHRYCMVQKSLSEARQLKQQLQALMSHDKVVEEVDDTLDVNDIGTMDSGPHFSDHGLVKLSKEQEISIRKLFIYGLVDQVARRATIQECRYHGVEYKDNKATKAPYILLGHSMISYIHPTSSIARTFPPPEYVTYAFLQRSVRSERKEHATMMLGLTIVTKEWLHDCGVILE
;
A
#
# COMPACT_ATOMS: atom_id res chain seq x y z
N MET A 1 -3.26 -31.33 11.55
CA MET A 1 -2.27 -30.24 11.59
C MET A 1 -0.83 -30.75 11.71
N ALA A 2 -0.47 -31.62 12.67
CA ALA A 2 0.91 -32.10 12.84
C ALA A 2 1.57 -32.70 11.56
N ASN A 3 0.83 -33.46 10.75
CA ASN A 3 1.35 -33.97 9.46
C ASN A 3 1.65 -32.83 8.46
N THR A 4 0.78 -31.82 8.39
CA THR A 4 0.96 -30.62 7.54
C THR A 4 2.14 -29.76 8.00
N ARG A 5 2.43 -29.70 9.32
CA ARG A 5 3.64 -29.03 9.84
C ARG A 5 4.89 -29.67 9.24
N LYS A 6 5.02 -31.01 9.30
CA LYS A 6 6.17 -31.80 8.78
C LYS A 6 6.51 -31.59 7.29
N GLU A 7 5.58 -31.07 6.50
CA GLU A 7 5.78 -30.79 5.08
C GLU A 7 6.44 -29.43 4.81
N LEU A 8 6.47 -28.53 5.79
CA LEU A 8 7.04 -27.20 5.64
C LEU A 8 8.58 -27.26 5.46
N PRO A 9 9.15 -26.58 4.45
CA PRO A 9 10.59 -26.63 4.18
C PRO A 9 11.47 -26.20 5.36
N VAL A 10 11.04 -25.16 6.09
CA VAL A 10 11.80 -24.54 7.18
C VAL A 10 12.14 -25.48 8.35
N LEU A 11 11.42 -26.60 8.51
CA LEU A 11 11.73 -27.62 9.51
C LEU A 11 13.06 -28.34 9.26
N ARG A 12 13.49 -28.46 7.99
CA ARG A 12 14.79 -29.08 7.66
C ARG A 12 15.95 -28.25 8.23
N GLU A 13 15.76 -26.94 8.29
CA GLU A 13 16.75 -25.96 8.74
C GLU A 13 16.61 -25.63 10.24
N GLU A 14 15.71 -26.30 10.99
CA GLU A 14 15.41 -25.98 12.39
C GLU A 14 16.66 -25.92 13.26
N GLN A 15 17.52 -26.95 13.20
CA GLN A 15 18.76 -27.02 13.97
C GLN A 15 19.72 -25.88 13.57
N VAL A 16 19.94 -25.66 12.27
CA VAL A 16 20.83 -24.62 11.73
C VAL A 16 20.38 -23.22 12.16
N ILE A 17 19.06 -22.96 12.10
CA ILE A 17 18.44 -21.70 12.54
C ILE A 17 18.64 -21.50 14.04
N VAL A 18 18.31 -22.50 14.86
CA VAL A 18 18.43 -22.41 16.32
C VAL A 18 19.87 -22.23 16.77
N GLU A 19 20.82 -22.96 16.19
CA GLU A 19 22.25 -22.81 16.49
C GLU A 19 22.78 -21.42 16.11
N ALA A 20 22.46 -20.92 14.91
CA ALA A 20 22.85 -19.58 14.49
C ALA A 20 22.31 -18.49 15.44
N ILE A 21 21.06 -18.61 15.90
CA ILE A 21 20.45 -17.67 16.85
C ILE A 21 21.13 -17.76 18.22
N ASN A 22 21.39 -18.97 18.72
CA ASN A 22 22.07 -19.17 19.99
C ASN A 22 23.50 -18.62 19.99
N ASN A 23 24.24 -18.79 18.89
CA ASN A 23 25.63 -18.35 18.76
C ASN A 23 25.76 -16.85 18.44
N SER A 24 24.73 -16.20 17.87
CA SER A 24 24.74 -14.76 17.55
C SER A 24 24.48 -13.90 18.79
N SER A 25 25.44 -13.04 19.17
CA SER A 25 25.35 -12.16 20.35
C SER A 25 25.62 -10.67 20.10
N ARG A 26 26.37 -10.32 19.04
CA ARG A 26 26.69 -8.92 18.68
C ARG A 26 26.14 -8.51 17.30
N THR A 27 25.31 -9.36 16.69
CA THR A 27 24.69 -9.16 15.37
C THR A 27 23.36 -9.94 15.30
N CYS A 28 22.65 -9.86 14.18
CA CYS A 28 21.41 -10.61 13.93
C CYS A 28 21.66 -11.91 13.15
N VAL A 29 20.62 -12.75 13.05
CA VAL A 29 20.55 -13.81 12.04
C VAL A 29 19.62 -13.37 10.90
N LEU A 30 20.11 -13.39 9.66
CA LEU A 30 19.30 -13.15 8.47
C LEU A 30 18.73 -14.48 7.98
N ILE A 31 17.41 -14.57 7.81
CA ILE A 31 16.72 -15.76 7.27
C ILE A 31 15.96 -15.36 6.01
N CYS A 32 16.50 -15.74 4.86
CA CYS A 32 15.86 -15.55 3.57
C CYS A 32 15.11 -16.83 3.17
N GLY A 33 13.89 -16.70 2.69
CA GLY A 33 13.11 -17.82 2.17
C GLY A 33 11.70 -17.37 1.84
N GLU A 34 11.13 -17.86 0.75
CA GLU A 34 9.96 -17.24 0.13
C GLU A 34 8.68 -17.30 1.00
N THR A 35 7.66 -16.49 0.69
CA THR A 35 6.38 -16.60 1.39
C THR A 35 5.73 -17.97 1.13
N GLY A 36 5.32 -18.66 2.21
CA GLY A 36 4.86 -20.06 2.16
C GLY A 36 5.87 -21.10 2.63
N SER A 37 7.16 -20.76 2.78
CA SER A 37 8.20 -21.65 3.34
C SER A 37 8.00 -22.03 4.82
N GLY A 38 7.14 -21.30 5.54
CA GLY A 38 6.82 -21.53 6.95
C GLY A 38 7.53 -20.61 7.95
N LYS A 39 8.48 -19.75 7.53
CA LYS A 39 9.27 -18.87 8.44
C LYS A 39 8.44 -18.22 9.56
N THR A 40 7.42 -17.45 9.17
CA THR A 40 6.53 -16.67 10.05
C THR A 40 5.82 -17.50 11.10
N THR A 41 5.40 -18.72 10.74
CA THR A 41 4.66 -19.60 11.66
C THR A 41 5.58 -20.49 12.49
N GLN A 42 6.68 -20.99 11.91
CA GLN A 42 7.51 -22.03 12.54
C GLN A 42 8.65 -21.47 13.38
N ILE A 43 9.31 -20.39 12.97
CA ILE A 43 10.48 -19.87 13.72
C ILE A 43 10.11 -19.42 15.15
N PRO A 44 8.95 -18.78 15.41
CA PRO A 44 8.48 -18.56 16.78
C PRO A 44 8.24 -19.85 17.57
N GLN A 45 7.83 -20.94 16.91
CA GLN A 45 7.63 -22.26 17.54
C GLN A 45 8.98 -22.92 17.87
N PHE A 46 9.99 -22.83 16.99
CA PHE A 46 11.34 -23.35 17.29
C PHE A 46 11.96 -22.68 18.51
N LEU A 47 11.79 -21.35 18.61
CA LEU A 47 12.24 -20.57 19.76
C LEU A 47 11.49 -20.97 21.03
N TRP A 48 10.16 -21.15 20.96
CA TRP A 48 9.34 -21.66 22.06
C TRP A 48 9.83 -23.03 22.54
N GLU A 49 10.02 -23.97 21.61
CA GLU A 49 10.45 -25.35 21.87
C GLU A 49 11.88 -25.40 22.45
N CYS A 50 12.72 -24.42 22.10
CA CYS A 50 14.03 -24.18 22.72
C CYS A 50 13.98 -23.49 24.10
N GLY A 51 12.80 -23.23 24.66
CA GLY A 51 12.63 -22.63 25.99
C GLY A 51 12.85 -21.11 26.04
N TYR A 52 12.77 -20.40 24.92
CA TYR A 52 12.60 -18.95 24.95
C TYR A 52 11.18 -18.61 25.43
N GLY A 53 11.06 -17.57 26.27
CA GLY A 53 9.78 -17.21 26.89
C GLY A 53 9.43 -18.01 28.14
N ASP A 54 10.27 -18.92 28.65
CA ASP A 54 9.92 -19.65 29.87
C ASP A 54 10.14 -18.84 31.15
N ALA A 55 9.12 -18.77 31.99
CA ALA A 55 9.08 -17.93 33.19
C ALA A 55 9.84 -18.52 34.38
N LYS A 56 10.17 -19.82 34.35
CA LYS A 56 10.89 -20.50 35.45
C LYS A 56 12.40 -20.23 35.45
N GLY A 57 12.88 -19.40 34.52
CA GLY A 57 14.30 -19.14 34.28
C GLY A 57 14.97 -20.34 33.59
N SER A 58 15.91 -20.06 32.69
CA SER A 58 16.71 -21.12 32.08
C SER A 58 18.19 -20.94 32.41
N ALA A 59 18.94 -22.04 32.44
CA ALA A 59 20.40 -22.00 32.59
C ALA A 59 21.10 -21.15 31.49
N PHE A 60 20.38 -20.85 30.40
CA PHE A 60 20.83 -20.07 29.25
C PHE A 60 20.26 -18.63 29.24
N ALA A 61 19.64 -18.17 30.33
CA ALA A 61 19.05 -16.83 30.48
C ALA A 61 18.05 -16.47 29.36
N ARG A 62 17.15 -17.42 29.03
CA ARG A 62 16.11 -17.28 27.98
C ARG A 62 14.75 -16.80 28.51
N GLU A 63 14.68 -16.39 29.78
CA GLU A 63 13.51 -15.69 30.33
C GLU A 63 13.22 -14.37 29.57
N GLY A 64 11.93 -14.10 29.34
CA GLY A 64 11.44 -13.01 28.48
C GLY A 64 10.82 -13.52 27.18
N ALA A 65 9.72 -12.92 26.74
CA ALA A 65 8.90 -13.39 25.63
C ALA A 65 9.58 -13.29 24.25
N ILE A 66 9.01 -13.98 23.27
CA ILE A 66 9.36 -13.89 21.84
C ILE A 66 8.48 -12.81 21.20
N LEU A 67 9.10 -11.78 20.66
CA LEU A 67 8.42 -10.73 19.90
C LEU A 67 8.57 -10.98 18.40
N VAL A 68 7.45 -11.00 17.66
CA VAL A 68 7.43 -11.10 16.20
C VAL A 68 6.80 -9.83 15.63
N THR A 69 7.51 -9.13 14.74
CA THR A 69 7.02 -7.88 14.16
C THR A 69 6.58 -8.05 12.72
N GLU A 70 5.39 -7.52 12.42
CA GLU A 70 4.73 -7.59 11.13
C GLU A 70 4.46 -6.18 10.59
N PRO A 71 4.70 -5.88 9.31
CA PRO A 71 4.40 -4.56 8.75
C PRO A 71 2.88 -4.27 8.68
N ARG A 72 2.04 -5.31 8.73
CA ARG A 72 0.58 -5.21 8.49
C ARG A 72 -0.24 -5.70 9.69
N ARG A 73 -1.24 -4.89 10.10
CA ARG A 73 -2.18 -5.24 11.19
C ARG A 73 -2.84 -6.61 10.99
N VAL A 74 -3.33 -6.88 9.78
CA VAL A 74 -4.02 -8.15 9.45
C VAL A 74 -3.07 -9.35 9.50
N ALA A 75 -1.80 -9.17 9.11
CA ALA A 75 -0.78 -10.22 9.23
C ALA A 75 -0.51 -10.55 10.71
N ALA A 76 -0.24 -9.54 11.55
CA ALA A 76 -0.02 -9.74 12.99
C ALA A 76 -1.17 -10.52 13.67
N VAL A 77 -2.42 -10.14 13.43
CA VAL A 77 -3.60 -10.80 14.03
C VAL A 77 -3.76 -12.23 13.51
N SER A 78 -3.66 -12.44 12.19
CA SER A 78 -3.86 -13.76 11.57
C SER A 78 -2.73 -14.74 11.89
N MET A 79 -1.48 -14.28 11.94
CA MET A 79 -0.32 -15.12 12.30
C MET A 79 -0.34 -15.47 13.80
N ALA A 80 -0.69 -14.54 14.69
CA ALA A 80 -0.89 -14.85 16.10
C ALA A 80 -1.97 -15.92 16.31
N LYS A 81 -3.13 -15.79 15.63
CA LYS A 81 -4.19 -16.79 15.70
C LYS A 81 -3.72 -18.14 15.17
N ARG A 82 -3.05 -18.15 14.02
CA ARG A 82 -2.54 -19.37 13.37
C ARG A 82 -1.49 -20.09 14.22
N VAL A 83 -0.57 -19.36 14.85
CA VAL A 83 0.45 -19.95 15.74
C VAL A 83 -0.17 -20.43 17.06
N ALA A 84 -1.19 -19.75 17.59
CA ALA A 84 -1.95 -20.25 18.73
C ALA A 84 -2.63 -21.61 18.42
N GLU A 85 -3.27 -21.72 17.25
CA GLU A 85 -3.87 -22.96 16.74
C GLU A 85 -2.83 -24.08 16.53
N GLU A 86 -1.68 -23.78 15.92
CA GLU A 86 -0.61 -24.78 15.68
C GLU A 86 0.07 -25.26 16.97
N LEU A 87 0.24 -24.38 17.97
CA LEU A 87 0.76 -24.73 19.30
C LEU A 87 -0.31 -25.37 20.22
N ASN A 88 -1.57 -25.46 19.79
CA ASN A 88 -2.71 -25.93 20.59
C ASN A 88 -2.86 -25.13 21.91
N THR A 89 -2.79 -23.80 21.83
CA THR A 89 -2.89 -22.87 22.97
C THR A 89 -4.03 -21.86 22.79
N SER A 90 -4.44 -21.22 23.87
CA SER A 90 -5.46 -20.16 23.81
C SER A 90 -4.91 -18.89 23.15
N PHE A 91 -5.61 -18.45 22.10
CA PHE A 91 -5.41 -17.15 21.48
C PHE A 91 -5.76 -16.03 22.47
N GLY A 92 -4.81 -15.16 22.79
CA GLY A 92 -4.94 -14.14 23.85
C GLY A 92 -4.54 -14.64 25.25
N GLY A 93 -4.01 -15.85 25.36
CA GLY A 93 -3.35 -16.35 26.58
C GLY A 93 -1.84 -16.39 26.38
N MET A 94 -1.35 -17.52 25.88
CA MET A 94 0.08 -17.79 25.66
C MET A 94 0.65 -17.11 24.41
N VAL A 95 -0.19 -16.96 23.38
CA VAL A 95 0.13 -16.30 22.12
C VAL A 95 -0.82 -15.12 21.93
N CYS A 96 -0.28 -13.91 21.91
CA CYS A 96 -1.05 -12.66 21.83
C CYS A 96 -0.64 -11.82 20.61
N TYR A 97 -1.41 -10.78 20.32
CA TYR A 97 -1.04 -9.70 19.41
C TYR A 97 -1.26 -8.31 20.02
N HIS A 98 -0.53 -7.33 19.52
CA HIS A 98 -0.77 -5.90 19.77
C HIS A 98 -0.59 -5.10 18.49
N VAL A 99 -1.68 -4.55 17.96
CA VAL A 99 -1.67 -3.66 16.82
C VAL A 99 -2.30 -2.31 17.20
N ARG A 100 -2.14 -1.28 16.36
CA ARG A 100 -2.84 -0.01 16.59
C ARG A 100 -4.37 -0.27 16.68
N TYR A 101 -4.99 0.26 17.73
CA TYR A 101 -6.42 0.16 18.08
C TYR A 101 -6.93 -1.21 18.57
N ASP A 102 -6.11 -2.26 18.62
CA ASP A 102 -6.62 -3.60 18.88
C ASP A 102 -5.51 -4.51 19.46
N ASN A 103 -5.83 -5.22 20.55
CA ASN A 103 -4.90 -6.09 21.25
C ASN A 103 -5.63 -7.13 22.09
N ASN A 104 -4.99 -8.27 22.33
CA ASN A 104 -5.47 -9.31 23.25
C ASN A 104 -4.38 -9.73 24.25
N LEU A 105 -3.67 -8.75 24.80
CA LEU A 105 -2.53 -9.00 25.69
C LEU A 105 -2.98 -9.67 27.00
N SER A 106 -2.21 -10.66 27.45
CA SER A 106 -2.26 -11.23 28.79
C SER A 106 -1.01 -10.83 29.59
N ASP A 107 -1.00 -11.02 30.91
CA ASP A 107 0.20 -10.76 31.71
C ASP A 107 1.30 -11.82 31.53
N ASN A 108 0.94 -12.99 31.01
CA ASN A 108 1.79 -14.19 30.95
C ASN A 108 2.04 -14.69 29.51
N PHE A 109 1.97 -13.82 28.50
CA PHE A 109 2.25 -14.22 27.12
C PHE A 109 3.71 -14.66 26.95
N LYS A 110 3.92 -15.70 26.15
CA LYS A 110 5.25 -16.18 25.75
C LYS A 110 5.62 -15.78 24.32
N VAL A 111 4.62 -15.63 23.45
CA VAL A 111 4.78 -15.10 22.08
C VAL A 111 3.85 -13.92 21.88
N LYS A 112 4.37 -12.86 21.27
CA LYS A 112 3.60 -11.67 20.93
C LYS A 112 3.88 -11.26 19.49
N PHE A 113 2.84 -11.16 18.67
CA PHE A 113 2.90 -10.51 17.36
C PHE A 113 2.58 -9.03 17.51
N ALA A 114 3.32 -8.14 16.86
CA ALA A 114 3.05 -6.71 16.92
C ALA A 114 3.32 -6.01 15.59
N THR A 115 2.62 -4.90 15.34
CA THR A 115 3.05 -3.99 14.27
C THR A 115 4.30 -3.22 14.68
N GLU A 116 5.23 -2.99 13.75
CA GLU A 116 6.52 -2.31 13.99
C GLU A 116 6.38 -1.01 14.82
N GLY A 117 5.39 -0.17 14.51
CA GLY A 117 5.12 1.08 15.23
C GLY A 117 4.69 0.92 16.70
N ILE A 118 4.13 -0.22 17.09
CA ILE A 118 3.86 -0.56 18.50
C ILE A 118 5.18 -0.86 19.22
N VAL A 119 6.09 -1.60 18.57
CA VAL A 119 7.41 -1.93 19.13
C VAL A 119 8.27 -0.69 19.29
N LEU A 120 8.22 0.26 18.36
CA LEU A 120 8.89 1.56 18.51
C LEU A 120 8.38 2.34 19.73
N LYS A 121 7.08 2.27 20.04
CA LYS A 121 6.51 2.86 21.27
C LYS A 121 6.94 2.11 22.53
N GLU A 122 7.13 0.79 22.45
CA GLU A 122 7.64 0.00 23.58
C GLU A 122 9.13 0.28 23.86
N ILE A 123 9.97 0.45 22.83
CA ILE A 123 11.38 0.91 22.96
C ILE A 123 11.45 2.28 23.65
N GLN A 124 10.47 3.16 23.44
CA GLN A 124 10.42 4.45 24.12
C GLN A 124 10.21 4.29 25.65
N SER A 125 9.38 3.33 26.08
CA SER A 125 9.13 3.05 27.50
C SER A 125 10.20 2.15 28.15
N ASP A 126 10.79 1.25 27.38
CA ASP A 126 11.80 0.27 27.80
C ASP A 126 12.81 0.10 26.66
N PHE A 127 13.84 0.95 26.67
CA PHE A 127 14.86 0.99 25.62
C PHE A 127 15.64 -0.32 25.47
N LEU A 128 15.75 -1.11 26.54
CA LEU A 128 16.43 -2.40 26.53
C LEU A 128 15.50 -3.57 26.14
N LEU A 129 14.20 -3.32 25.98
CA LEU A 129 13.19 -4.34 25.66
C LEU A 129 13.23 -5.53 26.64
N THR A 130 13.46 -5.25 27.93
CA THR A 130 13.69 -6.23 29.01
C THR A 130 12.66 -7.36 29.07
N LYS A 131 11.41 -7.08 28.69
CA LYS A 131 10.31 -8.07 28.60
C LYS A 131 10.55 -9.21 27.60
N TYR A 132 11.47 -9.03 26.64
CA TYR A 132 11.69 -9.95 25.52
C TYR A 132 13.07 -10.58 25.54
N SER A 133 13.16 -11.85 25.14
CA SER A 133 14.44 -12.56 24.94
C SER A 133 14.86 -12.63 23.45
N VAL A 134 13.88 -12.58 22.54
CA VAL A 134 14.09 -12.58 21.09
C VAL A 134 13.18 -11.55 20.43
N VAL A 135 13.72 -10.79 19.48
CA VAL A 135 12.94 -10.02 18.50
C VAL A 135 13.14 -10.62 17.12
N VAL A 136 12.04 -10.92 16.46
CA VAL A 136 11.95 -11.41 15.08
C VAL A 136 11.30 -10.32 14.24
N VAL A 137 12.01 -9.76 13.26
CA VAL A 137 11.47 -8.79 12.31
C VAL A 137 11.13 -9.53 11.02
N ASP A 138 9.84 -9.72 10.71
CA ASP A 138 9.41 -10.41 9.49
C ASP A 138 9.12 -9.46 8.32
N GLU A 139 9.02 -10.03 7.12
CA GLU A 139 8.69 -9.36 5.86
C GLU A 139 9.59 -8.15 5.56
N ALA A 140 10.86 -8.17 6.00
CA ALA A 140 11.82 -7.06 5.90
C ALA A 140 12.17 -6.59 4.46
N HIS A 141 11.60 -7.23 3.44
CA HIS A 141 11.64 -6.76 2.05
C HIS A 141 10.58 -5.70 1.72
N GLU A 142 9.52 -5.52 2.53
CA GLU A 142 8.55 -4.44 2.34
C GLU A 142 9.22 -3.06 2.56
N ARG A 143 10.28 -3.01 3.37
CA ARG A 143 11.13 -1.82 3.61
C ARG A 143 10.29 -0.58 3.97
N SER A 144 9.40 -0.78 4.95
CA SER A 144 8.63 0.27 5.61
C SER A 144 9.56 1.23 6.35
N VAL A 145 9.10 2.47 6.59
CA VAL A 145 9.89 3.42 7.40
C VAL A 145 10.04 2.95 8.85
N ALA A 146 8.98 2.37 9.42
CA ALA A 146 9.01 1.90 10.81
C ALA A 146 9.96 0.71 11.00
N GLY A 147 9.97 -0.25 10.06
CA GLY A 147 10.89 -1.39 10.05
C GLY A 147 12.35 -0.97 9.91
N ASP A 148 12.66 -0.04 9.01
CA ASP A 148 14.03 0.47 8.84
C ASP A 148 14.56 1.20 10.10
N ILE A 149 13.72 1.96 10.81
CA ILE A 149 14.07 2.55 12.12
C ILE A 149 14.25 1.46 13.17
N LEU A 150 13.31 0.50 13.24
CA LEU A 150 13.32 -0.58 14.23
C LEU A 150 14.59 -1.43 14.11
N ILE A 151 14.95 -1.83 12.89
CA ILE A 151 16.19 -2.58 12.61
C ILE A 151 17.43 -1.75 12.99
N GLY A 152 17.43 -0.44 12.68
CA GLY A 152 18.52 0.47 13.07
C GLY A 152 18.68 0.60 14.59
N LEU A 153 17.58 0.71 15.34
CA LEU A 153 17.58 0.72 16.81
C LEU A 153 18.06 -0.62 17.38
N LEU A 154 17.51 -1.74 16.90
CA LEU A 154 17.86 -3.08 17.37
C LEU A 154 19.33 -3.42 17.10
N SER A 155 19.94 -2.87 16.02
CA SER A 155 21.39 -2.97 15.76
C SER A 155 22.28 -2.41 16.88
N ARG A 156 21.72 -1.53 17.73
CA ARG A 156 22.41 -0.89 18.86
C ARG A 156 21.93 -1.42 20.21
N ILE A 157 20.64 -1.67 20.37
CA ILE A 157 20.05 -2.25 21.59
C ILE A 157 20.63 -3.66 21.84
N VAL A 158 20.75 -4.51 20.81
CA VAL A 158 21.20 -5.90 20.99
C VAL A 158 22.64 -6.01 21.50
N PRO A 159 23.66 -5.37 20.90
CA PRO A 159 25.01 -5.38 21.46
C PRO A 159 25.09 -4.77 22.86
N LEU A 160 24.45 -3.60 23.07
CA LEU A 160 24.45 -2.89 24.36
C LEU A 160 23.88 -3.76 25.48
N ARG A 161 22.70 -4.36 25.25
CA ARG A 161 22.03 -5.23 26.22
C ARG A 161 22.85 -6.48 26.54
N ASN A 162 23.50 -7.05 25.54
CA ASN A 162 24.34 -8.24 25.72
C ASN A 162 25.66 -7.92 26.43
N ASP A 163 26.24 -6.73 26.25
CA ASP A 163 27.37 -6.24 27.04
C ASP A 163 26.98 -6.00 28.51
N LEU A 164 25.85 -5.33 28.76
CA LEU A 164 25.32 -5.11 30.11
C LEU A 164 25.06 -6.44 30.85
N TYR A 165 24.49 -7.44 30.17
CA TYR A 165 24.34 -8.78 30.73
C TYR A 165 25.68 -9.42 31.10
N LEU A 166 26.70 -9.33 30.24
CA LEU A 166 28.04 -9.87 30.54
C LEU A 166 28.70 -9.17 31.73
N GLU A 167 28.48 -7.87 31.91
CA GLU A 167 28.92 -7.14 33.11
C GLU A 167 28.20 -7.58 34.37
N GLU A 168 26.87 -7.70 34.35
CA GLU A 168 26.11 -8.21 35.50
C GLU A 168 26.48 -9.65 35.84
N LEU A 169 26.70 -10.50 34.84
CA LEU A 169 27.12 -11.89 35.02
C LEU A 169 28.50 -11.97 35.69
N ARG A 170 29.44 -11.09 35.32
CA ARG A 170 30.75 -10.96 36.00
C ARG A 170 30.58 -10.48 37.46
N LYS A 171 29.78 -9.43 37.69
CA LYS A 171 29.47 -8.90 39.04
C LYS A 171 28.87 -9.98 39.95
N HIS A 172 28.01 -10.85 39.41
CA HIS A 172 27.34 -11.93 40.14
C HIS A 172 28.06 -13.30 40.07
N LYS A 173 29.36 -13.33 39.77
CA LYS A 173 30.20 -14.55 39.76
C LYS A 173 29.64 -15.69 38.87
N GLY A 174 29.05 -15.35 37.72
CA GLY A 174 28.49 -16.32 36.77
C GLY A 174 27.05 -16.76 37.06
N ILE A 175 26.40 -16.25 38.11
CA ILE A 175 25.04 -16.65 38.49
C ILE A 175 24.00 -15.90 37.63
N ALA A 176 23.58 -16.52 36.52
CA ALA A 176 22.65 -15.92 35.55
C ALA A 176 21.30 -15.49 36.16
N SER A 177 20.79 -16.21 37.16
CA SER A 177 19.52 -15.89 37.86
C SER A 177 19.58 -14.60 38.69
N LYS A 178 20.77 -14.06 38.98
CA LYS A 178 20.96 -12.78 39.69
C LYS A 178 21.16 -11.58 38.78
N ALA A 179 21.35 -11.78 37.48
CA ALA A 179 21.35 -10.68 36.52
C ALA A 179 19.92 -10.11 36.39
N THR A 180 19.80 -8.78 36.34
CA THR A 180 18.55 -8.06 36.10
C THR A 180 18.24 -8.02 34.61
N VAL A 181 19.28 -7.78 33.81
CA VAL A 181 19.24 -7.76 32.36
C VAL A 181 19.56 -9.17 31.84
N LYS A 182 18.87 -9.60 30.78
CA LYS A 182 19.07 -10.90 30.12
C LYS A 182 19.51 -10.67 28.69
N PRO A 183 20.21 -11.61 28.03
CA PRO A 183 20.61 -11.39 26.65
C PRO A 183 19.39 -11.23 25.72
N LEU A 184 19.55 -10.48 24.64
CA LEU A 184 18.57 -10.32 23.57
C LEU A 184 19.12 -10.91 22.26
N LYS A 185 18.27 -11.62 21.53
CA LYS A 185 18.53 -12.14 20.18
C LYS A 185 17.74 -11.37 19.13
N LEU A 186 18.30 -11.27 17.93
CA LEU A 186 17.65 -10.63 16.78
C LEU A 186 17.66 -11.53 15.56
N VAL A 187 16.48 -11.74 14.99
CA VAL A 187 16.25 -12.44 13.73
C VAL A 187 15.61 -11.47 12.76
N ILE A 188 16.10 -11.40 11.52
CA ILE A 188 15.47 -10.63 10.44
C ILE A 188 15.10 -11.61 9.33
N MET A 189 13.80 -11.75 9.09
CA MET A 189 13.23 -12.68 8.13
C MET A 189 12.77 -11.92 6.89
N SER A 190 12.96 -12.52 5.72
CA SER A 190 12.50 -11.93 4.47
C SER A 190 12.19 -12.96 3.39
N ALA A 191 11.23 -12.65 2.52
CA ALA A 191 10.98 -13.40 1.30
C ALA A 191 12.08 -13.20 0.24
N THR A 192 12.73 -12.02 0.21
CA THR A 192 13.87 -11.73 -0.67
C THR A 192 14.91 -10.88 0.09
N MET A 193 16.19 -11.23 0.01
CA MET A 193 17.24 -10.54 0.76
C MET A 193 18.02 -9.56 -0.10
N ARG A 194 18.19 -8.33 0.40
CA ARG A 194 19.17 -7.36 -0.15
C ARG A 194 20.44 -7.48 0.66
N VAL A 195 21.40 -8.24 0.12
CA VAL A 195 22.66 -8.53 0.82
C VAL A 195 23.43 -7.24 1.13
N SER A 196 23.39 -6.27 0.21
CA SER A 196 23.94 -4.91 0.36
C SER A 196 23.45 -4.16 1.60
N ASP A 197 22.13 -4.14 1.79
CA ASP A 197 21.48 -3.21 2.74
C ASP A 197 21.57 -3.72 4.19
N PHE A 198 21.76 -5.02 4.37
CA PHE A 198 21.81 -5.70 5.67
C PHE A 198 23.15 -6.38 5.95
N LYS A 199 23.61 -7.30 5.10
CA LYS A 199 24.79 -8.14 5.38
C LYS A 199 26.11 -7.40 5.17
N GLU A 200 26.18 -6.59 4.12
CA GLU A 200 27.38 -5.82 3.74
C GLU A 200 27.41 -4.43 4.39
N ASN A 201 26.29 -3.98 4.96
CA ASN A 201 26.14 -2.68 5.62
C ASN A 201 26.84 -2.65 6.99
N GLN A 202 28.16 -2.44 6.99
CA GLN A 202 29.00 -2.32 8.19
C GLN A 202 28.53 -1.25 9.19
N ARG A 203 27.80 -0.23 8.71
CA ARG A 203 27.24 0.82 9.56
C ARG A 203 26.01 0.33 10.32
N LEU A 204 25.22 -0.57 9.74
CA LEU A 204 24.13 -1.26 10.43
C LEU A 204 24.68 -2.35 11.34
N PHE A 205 25.41 -3.32 10.77
CA PHE A 205 26.03 -4.42 11.51
C PHE A 205 27.55 -4.44 11.29
N PRO A 206 28.35 -3.97 12.27
CA PRO A 206 29.82 -4.01 12.18
C PRO A 206 30.40 -5.42 12.04
N ILE A 207 29.66 -6.43 12.53
CA ILE A 207 29.95 -7.85 12.32
C ILE A 207 28.89 -8.38 11.35
N PRO A 208 29.29 -8.88 10.16
CA PRO A 208 28.33 -9.30 9.14
C PRO A 208 27.47 -10.47 9.66
N PRO A 209 26.13 -10.35 9.62
CA PRO A 209 25.25 -11.39 10.14
C PRO A 209 25.30 -12.67 9.30
N PRO A 210 25.18 -13.87 9.91
CA PRO A 210 24.95 -15.11 9.18
C PRO A 210 23.65 -15.01 8.36
N LEU A 211 23.68 -15.57 7.14
CA LEU A 211 22.55 -15.64 6.23
C LEU A 211 22.18 -17.11 6.00
N ILE A 212 20.97 -17.49 6.39
CA ILE A 212 20.38 -18.80 6.15
C ILE A 212 19.38 -18.65 5.01
N ASN A 213 19.50 -19.50 3.99
CA ASN A 213 18.56 -19.57 2.88
C ASN A 213 17.68 -20.80 3.04
N VAL A 214 16.41 -20.59 3.38
CA VAL A 214 15.40 -21.65 3.47
C VAL A 214 14.84 -21.90 2.06
N GLU A 215 15.14 -23.07 1.50
CA GLU A 215 14.58 -23.51 0.23
C GLU A 215 13.05 -23.53 0.28
N ALA A 216 12.39 -23.16 -0.82
CA ALA A 216 10.94 -23.26 -0.94
C ALA A 216 10.55 -24.58 -1.62
N ARG A 217 9.66 -25.37 -0.99
CA ARG A 217 8.82 -26.33 -1.73
C ARG A 217 7.81 -25.55 -2.55
N ARG A 218 8.23 -25.03 -3.70
CA ARG A 218 7.32 -24.65 -4.77
C ARG A 218 7.21 -25.80 -5.75
N PHE A 219 6.02 -25.97 -6.29
CA PHE A 219 5.91 -26.61 -7.59
C PHE A 219 6.50 -25.67 -8.65
N PRO A 220 7.12 -26.20 -9.71
CA PRO A 220 7.76 -25.36 -10.72
C PRO A 220 6.76 -24.38 -11.34
N VAL A 221 7.21 -23.16 -11.58
CA VAL A 221 6.45 -22.13 -12.32
C VAL A 221 7.19 -21.79 -13.60
N THR A 222 6.61 -22.11 -14.75
CA THR A 222 7.17 -21.74 -16.05
C THR A 222 6.92 -20.26 -16.30
N ASN A 223 7.99 -19.46 -16.37
CA ASN A 223 7.94 -18.04 -16.70
C ASN A 223 7.96 -17.84 -18.23
N HIS A 224 6.84 -17.42 -18.81
CA HIS A 224 6.68 -17.09 -20.23
C HIS A 224 6.82 -15.58 -20.42
N PHE A 225 7.74 -15.14 -21.27
CA PHE A 225 7.93 -13.71 -21.59
C PHE A 225 7.33 -13.37 -22.95
N ALA A 226 6.66 -12.22 -23.05
CA ALA A 226 6.16 -11.71 -24.33
C ALA A 226 7.33 -11.29 -25.23
N LYS A 227 7.32 -11.71 -26.51
CA LYS A 227 8.33 -11.32 -27.52
C LYS A 227 8.46 -9.80 -27.63
N LYS A 228 7.33 -9.11 -27.69
CA LYS A 228 7.21 -7.64 -27.76
C LYS A 228 6.56 -7.11 -26.49
N THR A 229 7.09 -6.01 -25.96
CA THR A 229 6.51 -5.31 -24.80
C THR A 229 5.57 -4.21 -25.27
N GLU A 230 4.29 -4.29 -24.93
CA GLU A 230 3.34 -3.21 -25.21
C GLU A 230 3.43 -2.13 -24.12
N LEU A 231 3.82 -0.91 -24.53
CA LEU A 231 4.13 0.18 -23.59
C LEU A 231 2.93 1.05 -23.22
N LYS A 232 1.92 1.12 -24.09
CA LYS A 232 0.76 2.02 -23.96
C LYS A 232 -0.50 1.27 -23.56
N ASN A 233 -0.79 0.15 -24.23
CA ASN A 233 -2.05 -0.59 -24.09
C ASN A 233 -1.87 -1.98 -23.44
N TYR A 234 -1.08 -2.09 -22.36
CA TYR A 234 -0.89 -3.37 -21.66
C TYR A 234 -2.18 -3.98 -21.09
N LEU A 235 -3.26 -3.19 -20.94
CA LEU A 235 -4.59 -3.67 -20.57
C LEU A 235 -5.23 -4.53 -21.67
N ASP A 236 -5.00 -4.19 -22.94
CA ASP A 236 -5.51 -4.98 -24.07
C ASP A 236 -4.75 -6.29 -24.18
N GLU A 237 -3.45 -6.29 -23.95
CA GLU A 237 -2.65 -7.52 -23.91
C GLU A 237 -3.03 -8.40 -22.70
N ALA A 238 -3.29 -7.82 -21.53
CA ALA A 238 -3.83 -8.56 -20.39
C ALA A 238 -5.19 -9.19 -20.70
N PHE A 239 -6.10 -8.44 -21.34
CA PHE A 239 -7.39 -8.96 -21.80
C PHE A 239 -7.22 -10.16 -22.75
N ARG A 240 -6.41 -10.01 -23.82
CA ARG A 240 -6.12 -11.10 -24.77
C ARG A 240 -5.54 -12.33 -24.06
N LYS A 241 -4.57 -12.13 -23.16
CA LYS A 241 -3.89 -13.23 -22.48
C LYS A 241 -4.83 -13.99 -21.54
N ILE A 242 -5.70 -13.31 -20.79
CA ILE A 242 -6.74 -13.94 -19.96
C ILE A 242 -7.68 -14.78 -20.84
N CYS A 243 -8.15 -14.24 -21.97
CA CYS A 243 -9.04 -14.96 -22.88
C CYS A 243 -8.35 -16.20 -23.50
N GLN A 244 -7.08 -16.09 -23.90
CA GLN A 244 -6.27 -17.22 -24.40
C GLN A 244 -6.09 -18.31 -23.34
N ILE A 245 -5.72 -17.95 -22.11
CA ILE A 245 -5.57 -18.88 -20.98
C ILE A 245 -6.90 -19.59 -20.70
N HIS A 246 -8.02 -18.87 -20.69
CA HIS A 246 -9.32 -19.47 -20.40
C HIS A 246 -9.79 -20.45 -21.49
N LYS A 247 -9.58 -20.11 -22.77
CA LYS A 247 -9.97 -20.96 -23.91
C LYS A 247 -9.08 -22.21 -24.02
N LYS A 248 -7.76 -22.03 -24.10
CA LYS A 248 -6.83 -23.08 -24.52
C LYS A 248 -6.21 -23.90 -23.37
N LEU A 249 -6.10 -23.37 -22.16
CA LEU A 249 -5.34 -24.03 -21.08
C LEU A 249 -6.26 -24.78 -20.10
N PRO A 250 -5.77 -25.88 -19.47
CA PRO A 250 -6.50 -26.69 -18.50
C PRO A 250 -7.11 -25.92 -17.31
N PRO A 251 -7.98 -26.57 -16.50
CA PRO A 251 -8.51 -25.97 -15.27
C PRO A 251 -7.43 -25.45 -14.31
N GLY A 252 -7.75 -24.31 -13.70
CA GLY A 252 -6.92 -23.60 -12.73
C GLY A 252 -7.27 -22.11 -12.69
N GLY A 253 -7.18 -21.48 -11.52
CA GLY A 253 -7.48 -20.07 -11.32
C GLY A 253 -6.45 -19.14 -11.98
N ILE A 254 -6.93 -18.01 -12.49
CA ILE A 254 -6.14 -16.95 -13.12
C ILE A 254 -5.99 -15.77 -12.16
N LEU A 255 -4.76 -15.29 -11.95
CA LEU A 255 -4.45 -14.09 -11.17
C LEU A 255 -3.71 -13.05 -12.02
N THR A 256 -4.33 -11.91 -12.26
CA THR A 256 -3.78 -10.82 -13.10
C THR A 256 -3.35 -9.64 -12.26
N PHE A 257 -2.12 -9.14 -12.45
CA PHE A 257 -1.59 -7.96 -11.75
C PHE A 257 -1.69 -6.68 -12.58
N LEU A 258 -2.45 -5.70 -12.09
CA LEU A 258 -2.59 -4.34 -12.63
C LEU A 258 -2.14 -3.26 -11.62
N SER A 259 -2.04 -2.01 -12.06
CA SER A 259 -1.48 -0.91 -11.24
C SER A 259 -2.54 -0.09 -10.51
N THR A 260 -3.78 0.01 -11.03
CA THR A 260 -4.80 0.90 -10.46
C THR A 260 -6.20 0.30 -10.40
N GLN A 261 -7.04 0.78 -9.48
CA GLN A 261 -8.46 0.42 -9.38
C GLN A 261 -9.22 0.65 -10.70
N GLN A 262 -8.96 1.76 -11.40
CA GLN A 262 -9.65 2.08 -12.66
C GLN A 262 -9.33 1.08 -13.77
N GLU A 263 -8.09 0.60 -13.81
CA GLU A 263 -7.67 -0.46 -14.74
C GLU A 263 -8.37 -1.79 -14.41
N ILE A 264 -8.42 -2.14 -13.12
CA ILE A 264 -9.08 -3.35 -12.62
C ILE A 264 -10.57 -3.34 -12.96
N GLU A 265 -11.28 -2.27 -12.60
CA GLU A 265 -12.72 -2.15 -12.86
C GLU A 265 -13.04 -2.15 -14.36
N SER A 266 -12.22 -1.47 -15.17
CA SER A 266 -12.33 -1.47 -16.64
C SER A 266 -12.13 -2.87 -17.23
N LEU A 267 -11.07 -3.59 -16.82
CA LEU A 267 -10.81 -4.94 -17.31
C LEU A 267 -11.86 -5.95 -16.84
N CYS A 268 -12.32 -5.84 -15.58
CA CYS A 268 -13.44 -6.63 -15.07
C CYS A 268 -14.73 -6.38 -15.87
N GLY A 269 -15.04 -5.12 -16.23
CA GLY A 269 -16.18 -4.77 -17.05
C GLY A 269 -16.10 -5.40 -18.44
N ARG A 270 -14.99 -5.20 -19.14
CA ARG A 270 -14.74 -5.75 -20.49
C ARG A 270 -14.85 -7.28 -20.53
N LEU A 271 -14.27 -7.99 -19.55
CA LEU A 271 -14.36 -9.45 -19.47
C LEU A 271 -15.79 -9.92 -19.19
N ARG A 272 -16.54 -9.25 -18.30
CA ARG A 272 -17.95 -9.57 -18.06
C ARG A 272 -18.81 -9.35 -19.30
N GLU A 273 -18.59 -8.25 -20.02
CA GLU A 273 -19.30 -7.96 -21.27
C GLU A 273 -19.01 -9.02 -22.34
N HIS A 274 -17.73 -9.31 -22.60
CA HIS A 274 -17.29 -10.34 -23.55
C HIS A 274 -17.93 -11.70 -23.26
N TYR A 275 -17.76 -12.22 -22.04
CA TYR A 275 -18.32 -13.53 -21.67
C TYR A 275 -19.84 -13.54 -21.45
N THR A 276 -20.51 -12.38 -21.45
CA THR A 276 -21.98 -12.31 -21.56
C THR A 276 -22.43 -12.42 -23.01
N LYS A 277 -21.77 -11.71 -23.93
CA LYS A 277 -22.04 -11.74 -25.38
C LYS A 277 -21.76 -13.11 -25.99
N THR A 278 -20.57 -13.67 -25.76
CA THR A 278 -20.22 -15.01 -26.27
C THR A 278 -21.17 -16.09 -25.73
N ARG A 279 -21.73 -15.93 -24.51
CA ARG A 279 -22.73 -16.89 -23.98
C ARG A 279 -24.06 -16.85 -24.74
N ILE A 280 -24.39 -15.72 -25.39
CA ILE A 280 -25.59 -15.60 -26.23
C ILE A 280 -25.34 -16.25 -27.60
N GLU A 281 -24.18 -16.00 -28.21
CA GLU A 281 -23.79 -16.58 -29.52
C GLU A 281 -23.79 -18.12 -29.54
N TYR A 282 -23.34 -18.76 -28.46
CA TYR A 282 -23.43 -20.23 -28.32
C TYR A 282 -24.89 -20.71 -28.16
N TYR A 283 -25.72 -19.97 -27.39
CA TYR A 283 -27.13 -20.33 -27.21
C TYR A 283 -27.99 -20.14 -28.48
N GLU A 284 -27.65 -19.19 -29.35
CA GLU A 284 -28.40 -18.96 -30.60
C GLU A 284 -28.04 -19.95 -31.72
N LYS A 285 -26.80 -20.48 -31.75
CA LYS A 285 -26.41 -21.51 -32.72
C LYS A 285 -27.14 -22.85 -32.52
N ASP A 286 -27.40 -23.25 -31.27
CA ASP A 286 -28.03 -24.54 -30.95
C ASP A 286 -29.56 -24.58 -31.19
N TYR A 287 -30.22 -23.43 -31.37
CA TYR A 287 -31.69 -23.36 -31.53
C TYR A 287 -32.20 -23.25 -32.98
N SER A 288 -31.32 -23.19 -33.99
CA SER A 288 -31.71 -23.02 -35.41
C SER A 288 -31.63 -24.27 -36.30
N LYS A 289 -31.33 -25.47 -35.76
CA LYS A 289 -31.17 -26.71 -36.57
C LYS A 289 -32.20 -27.83 -36.35
N HIS A 290 -33.30 -27.58 -35.64
CA HIS A 290 -34.41 -28.54 -35.54
C HIS A 290 -35.77 -27.95 -35.91
N SER A 291 -36.02 -27.86 -37.21
CA SER A 291 -37.36 -27.88 -37.80
C SER A 291 -37.32 -28.67 -39.11
N LEU A 292 -38.42 -29.36 -39.43
CA LEU A 292 -38.64 -30.19 -40.64
C LEU A 292 -37.90 -31.55 -40.66
N LEU A 293 -38.46 -32.53 -39.93
CA LEU A 293 -38.44 -33.93 -40.35
C LEU A 293 -39.35 -34.13 -41.57
N PRO A 294 -39.00 -35.03 -42.50
CA PRO A 294 -39.94 -36.14 -42.71
C PRO A 294 -39.27 -37.53 -42.90
N HIS A 295 -39.87 -38.50 -42.20
CA HIS A 295 -39.96 -39.94 -42.51
C HIS A 295 -38.71 -40.81 -42.79
N ARG A 296 -38.56 -41.84 -41.94
CA ARG A 296 -37.80 -43.07 -42.20
C ARG A 296 -38.38 -43.87 -43.36
N ARG A 297 -37.51 -44.53 -44.15
CA ARG A 297 -37.69 -45.89 -44.68
C ARG A 297 -36.36 -46.64 -44.65
N ASP A 298 -36.43 -47.96 -44.57
CA ASP A 298 -35.30 -48.89 -44.40
C ASP A 298 -34.44 -49.05 -45.66
N ALA A 299 -33.17 -49.44 -45.50
CA ALA A 299 -32.61 -50.72 -45.99
C ALA A 299 -31.07 -50.82 -45.90
N GLY A 300 -30.57 -51.98 -45.45
CA GLY A 300 -29.51 -52.74 -46.14
C GLY A 300 -28.02 -52.37 -45.95
N ASN A 301 -27.29 -53.31 -45.32
CA ASN A 301 -26.08 -54.00 -45.80
C ASN A 301 -24.79 -53.23 -46.21
N ASP A 302 -23.68 -53.74 -45.64
CA ASP A 302 -22.38 -54.11 -46.25
C ASP A 302 -21.49 -53.00 -46.90
N ASP A 303 -20.14 -53.09 -46.94
CA ASP A 303 -19.20 -54.06 -46.34
C ASP A 303 -17.79 -53.48 -46.02
N MET A 304 -16.99 -54.29 -45.30
CA MET A 304 -15.53 -54.61 -45.34
C MET A 304 -14.44 -53.75 -46.03
N ASP A 305 -13.21 -54.08 -45.61
CA ASP A 305 -11.88 -53.86 -46.23
C ASP A 305 -11.24 -52.45 -46.25
N SER A 306 -9.91 -52.28 -46.30
CA SER A 306 -8.75 -52.99 -45.68
C SER A 306 -7.43 -52.33 -46.16
N ASP A 307 -6.39 -52.27 -45.31
CA ASP A 307 -4.94 -52.20 -45.70
C ASP A 307 -4.50 -50.93 -46.51
N SER A 308 -3.25 -50.46 -46.61
CA SER A 308 -1.89 -50.73 -46.09
C SER A 308 -1.21 -49.32 -45.96
N GLY A 309 -0.15 -49.03 -45.20
CA GLY A 309 1.02 -49.80 -44.77
C GLY A 309 2.30 -49.19 -45.37
N LYS A 310 3.16 -48.53 -44.55
CA LYS A 310 4.61 -48.36 -44.82
C LYS A 310 5.43 -47.75 -43.68
N ASP A 311 6.68 -48.21 -43.59
CA ASP A 311 7.59 -48.07 -42.46
C ASP A 311 8.55 -46.86 -42.49
N VAL A 312 8.74 -46.30 -41.28
CA VAL A 312 10.02 -46.02 -40.59
C VAL A 312 11.06 -45.05 -41.20
N ALA A 313 11.32 -43.98 -40.43
CA ALA A 313 12.67 -43.46 -40.15
C ALA A 313 12.66 -42.72 -38.80
N GLU A 314 13.36 -43.24 -37.78
CA GLU A 314 13.46 -42.58 -36.47
C GLU A 314 14.53 -41.47 -36.46
N ALA A 315 14.15 -40.30 -35.96
CA ALA A 315 15.07 -39.32 -35.38
C ALA A 315 14.56 -39.02 -33.96
N SER A 316 15.45 -38.99 -32.97
CA SER A 316 15.08 -39.04 -31.55
C SER A 316 14.62 -37.70 -30.99
N ASP A 317 13.31 -37.46 -30.99
CA ASP A 317 12.67 -36.39 -30.21
C ASP A 317 12.53 -36.80 -28.73
N ALA A 318 13.19 -36.07 -27.83
CA ALA A 318 12.98 -36.18 -26.39
C ALA A 318 11.72 -35.40 -25.98
N LYS A 319 10.56 -36.06 -26.11
CA LYS A 319 9.27 -35.57 -25.66
C LYS A 319 9.17 -35.55 -24.13
N ASP A 320 8.38 -34.64 -23.57
CA ASP A 320 8.09 -34.61 -22.14
C ASP A 320 7.05 -35.68 -21.71
N GLU A 321 6.69 -35.70 -20.43
CA GLU A 321 5.70 -36.65 -19.85
C GLU A 321 4.29 -36.49 -20.47
N PHE A 322 4.05 -35.43 -21.25
CA PHE A 322 2.80 -35.16 -21.97
C PHE A 322 2.93 -35.32 -23.50
N GLY A 323 4.09 -35.75 -24.00
CA GLY A 323 4.31 -36.07 -25.41
C GLY A 323 4.67 -34.89 -26.30
N LEU A 324 5.00 -33.72 -25.73
CA LEU A 324 5.21 -32.47 -26.47
C LEU A 324 6.70 -32.16 -26.71
N GLY A 325 6.99 -31.49 -27.83
CA GLY A 325 8.33 -31.08 -28.25
C GLY A 325 8.62 -29.60 -28.02
N ILE A 326 9.88 -29.19 -28.19
CA ILE A 326 10.31 -27.78 -28.01
C ILE A 326 9.68 -26.85 -29.06
N GLU A 327 9.42 -27.36 -30.27
CA GLU A 327 8.88 -26.59 -31.39
C GLU A 327 7.39 -26.25 -31.23
N ASP A 328 6.62 -27.05 -30.49
CA ASP A 328 5.20 -26.80 -30.18
C ASP A 328 4.99 -25.51 -29.36
N TYR A 329 6.05 -25.01 -28.72
CA TYR A 329 6.05 -23.75 -27.98
C TYR A 329 6.42 -22.52 -28.83
N ALA A 330 6.82 -22.70 -30.09
CA ALA A 330 7.40 -21.66 -30.95
C ALA A 330 6.39 -21.01 -31.93
N LEU A 331 5.38 -20.31 -31.40
CA LEU A 331 4.40 -19.59 -32.23
C LEU A 331 4.95 -18.28 -32.83
N GLU A 332 5.51 -18.36 -34.05
CA GLU A 332 5.39 -17.42 -35.19
C GLU A 332 6.28 -17.96 -36.32
N LYS A 333 5.73 -18.14 -37.54
CA LYS A 333 6.55 -18.41 -38.73
C LYS A 333 7.25 -17.11 -39.19
N PRO A 334 8.50 -17.15 -39.63
CA PRO A 334 9.15 -15.98 -40.21
C PRO A 334 8.50 -15.64 -41.56
N VAL A 335 8.08 -14.38 -41.72
CA VAL A 335 7.68 -13.86 -43.04
C VAL A 335 8.92 -13.33 -43.73
N GLU A 336 9.26 -13.91 -44.88
CA GLU A 336 10.37 -13.42 -45.70
C GLU A 336 10.02 -12.05 -46.31
N ASN A 337 11.00 -11.15 -46.33
CA ASN A 337 10.84 -9.84 -46.96
C ASN A 337 10.73 -10.01 -48.49
N ASN A 338 9.77 -9.31 -49.11
CA ASN A 338 10.05 -8.66 -50.38
C ASN A 338 9.24 -7.37 -50.59
N ASP A 339 9.92 -6.45 -51.26
CA ASP A 339 9.45 -5.25 -51.96
C ASP A 339 8.71 -4.13 -51.20
N ALA A 340 9.50 -3.09 -50.93
CA ALA A 340 9.01 -1.75 -50.66
C ALA A 340 8.64 -1.02 -51.97
N GLN A 341 7.36 -0.73 -52.17
CA GLN A 341 6.90 0.51 -52.84
C GLN A 341 5.40 0.76 -52.64
N ILE A 342 4.96 1.99 -52.99
CA ILE A 342 3.57 2.50 -52.90
C ILE A 342 3.14 2.96 -51.48
N LEU A 343 3.81 4.03 -51.03
CA LEU A 343 3.23 4.96 -50.05
C LEU A 343 2.36 5.99 -50.79
N GLY A 344 1.03 5.94 -50.66
CA GLY A 344 0.18 7.07 -51.09
C GLY A 344 -1.27 6.73 -51.47
N LYS A 345 -2.21 7.37 -50.75
CA LYS A 345 -3.67 7.41 -51.03
C LYS A 345 -4.41 6.06 -50.99
N ARG A 346 -4.96 5.74 -49.82
CA ARG A 346 -6.39 6.01 -49.54
C ARG A 346 -6.70 5.99 -48.04
N LEU A 347 -7.41 7.03 -47.60
CA LEU A 347 -8.09 7.09 -46.32
C LEU A 347 -9.54 6.65 -46.53
N ARG A 348 -10.09 5.98 -45.51
CA ARG A 348 -11.45 5.39 -45.40
C ARG A 348 -11.57 3.98 -45.96
N ASP A 349 -12.33 3.21 -45.19
CA ASP A 349 -12.73 1.80 -45.34
C ASP A 349 -11.60 0.77 -45.40
N ALA A 350 -11.26 0.27 -44.20
CA ALA A 350 -10.58 -1.01 -44.00
C ALA A 350 -11.37 -1.76 -42.90
N THR A 351 -12.32 -2.57 -43.34
CA THR A 351 -12.84 -3.69 -42.54
C THR A 351 -11.68 -4.56 -42.11
N TYR A 352 -11.60 -4.90 -40.81
CA TYR A 352 -10.61 -5.85 -40.33
C TYR A 352 -10.92 -7.22 -40.91
N GLU A 353 -9.97 -7.79 -41.63
CA GLU A 353 -10.04 -9.20 -42.04
C GLU A 353 -9.98 -10.06 -40.78
N GLU A 354 -10.99 -10.92 -40.62
CA GLU A 354 -11.00 -11.94 -39.58
C GLU A 354 -10.02 -13.03 -40.00
N GLU A 355 -8.95 -13.25 -39.23
CA GLU A 355 -8.17 -14.49 -39.35
C GLU A 355 -9.10 -15.65 -38.99
N GLU A 356 -9.56 -16.39 -40.00
CA GLU A 356 -10.35 -17.60 -39.83
C GLU A 356 -9.55 -18.59 -38.95
N CYS A 357 -9.96 -18.71 -37.69
CA CYS A 357 -9.48 -19.78 -36.83
C CYS A 357 -10.00 -21.10 -37.41
N SER A 358 -9.10 -21.96 -37.87
CA SER A 358 -9.38 -23.33 -38.27
C SER A 358 -10.28 -24.04 -37.25
N GLU A 359 -11.42 -24.52 -37.71
CA GLU A 359 -12.43 -25.20 -36.89
C GLU A 359 -11.95 -26.60 -36.46
N GLU A 360 -11.12 -26.70 -35.42
CA GLU A 360 -10.83 -27.95 -34.68
C GLU A 360 -10.00 -27.66 -33.41
N ASP A 361 -10.63 -27.05 -32.40
CA ASP A 361 -10.07 -26.85 -31.05
C ASP A 361 -11.24 -26.95 -30.05
N GLU A 362 -11.42 -28.13 -29.43
CA GLU A 362 -12.52 -28.35 -28.48
C GLU A 362 -12.43 -27.37 -27.29
N VAL A 363 -13.52 -26.63 -27.03
CA VAL A 363 -13.63 -25.81 -25.83
C VAL A 363 -13.63 -26.73 -24.62
N ASN A 364 -12.57 -26.69 -23.79
CA ASN A 364 -12.42 -27.45 -22.54
C ASN A 364 -13.76 -27.60 -21.77
N GLY A 365 -14.40 -28.77 -21.91
CA GLY A 365 -15.86 -28.96 -21.78
C GLY A 365 -16.48 -28.87 -20.38
N GLU A 366 -15.76 -28.39 -19.38
CA GLU A 366 -16.24 -28.27 -17.99
C GLU A 366 -16.47 -26.82 -17.52
N LEU A 367 -15.93 -25.80 -18.21
CA LEU A 367 -15.84 -24.43 -17.69
C LEU A 367 -16.38 -23.39 -18.68
N ASN A 368 -17.71 -23.21 -18.67
CA ASN A 368 -18.44 -22.39 -19.64
C ASN A 368 -18.29 -20.86 -19.46
N SER A 369 -17.62 -20.38 -18.40
CA SER A 369 -17.44 -18.93 -18.14
C SER A 369 -16.36 -18.61 -17.09
N LEU A 370 -16.09 -17.30 -16.89
CA LEU A 370 -15.25 -16.78 -15.82
C LEU A 370 -16.06 -16.31 -14.60
N HIS A 371 -15.53 -16.56 -13.40
CA HIS A 371 -15.93 -15.88 -12.17
C HIS A 371 -14.93 -14.75 -11.88
N ILE A 372 -15.31 -13.52 -12.23
CA ILE A 372 -14.42 -12.36 -12.32
C ILE A 372 -14.51 -11.49 -11.05
N LEU A 373 -13.46 -11.54 -10.22
CA LEU A 373 -13.37 -10.80 -8.95
C LEU A 373 -12.24 -9.74 -8.99
N PRO A 374 -12.51 -8.48 -8.62
CA PRO A 374 -11.46 -7.48 -8.41
C PRO A 374 -10.80 -7.68 -7.03
N LEU A 375 -9.53 -7.27 -6.87
CA LEU A 375 -8.84 -7.28 -5.57
C LEU A 375 -7.88 -6.09 -5.40
N TYR A 376 -8.28 -5.07 -4.64
CA TYR A 376 -7.44 -3.91 -4.35
C TYR A 376 -7.67 -3.35 -2.93
N ALA A 377 -6.67 -2.67 -2.38
CA ALA A 377 -6.62 -2.31 -0.95
C ALA A 377 -7.79 -1.45 -0.46
N LEU A 378 -8.42 -0.68 -1.35
CA LEU A 378 -9.57 0.17 -1.02
C LEU A 378 -10.91 -0.57 -0.95
N MET A 379 -10.97 -1.86 -1.34
CA MET A 379 -12.20 -2.67 -1.22
C MET A 379 -12.57 -2.95 0.24
N ASP A 380 -13.85 -3.19 0.48
CA ASP A 380 -14.38 -3.67 1.76
C ASP A 380 -13.87 -5.08 2.09
N PHE A 381 -13.70 -5.36 3.38
CA PHE A 381 -13.12 -6.62 3.85
C PHE A 381 -13.95 -7.85 3.46
N SER A 382 -15.28 -7.77 3.50
CA SER A 382 -16.19 -8.83 3.04
C SER A 382 -15.96 -9.18 1.57
N ARG A 383 -15.79 -8.16 0.71
CA ARG A 383 -15.52 -8.35 -0.72
C ARG A 383 -14.11 -8.86 -0.99
N GLN A 384 -13.14 -8.50 -0.15
CA GLN A 384 -11.81 -9.12 -0.18
C GLN A 384 -11.85 -10.59 0.25
N GLN A 385 -12.82 -11.02 1.06
CA GLN A 385 -12.98 -12.44 1.43
C GLN A 385 -13.58 -13.31 0.32
N GLU A 386 -14.31 -12.74 -0.64
CA GLU A 386 -14.86 -13.48 -1.80
C GLU A 386 -13.77 -14.24 -2.58
N VAL A 387 -12.54 -13.71 -2.63
CA VAL A 387 -11.43 -14.32 -3.39
C VAL A 387 -10.91 -15.64 -2.83
N PHE A 388 -11.28 -16.01 -1.60
CA PHE A 388 -10.94 -17.29 -0.98
C PHE A 388 -12.03 -18.34 -1.13
N GLN A 389 -13.21 -17.96 -1.61
CA GLN A 389 -14.33 -18.87 -1.82
C GLN A 389 -14.13 -19.66 -3.12
N GLU A 390 -14.64 -20.89 -3.17
CA GLU A 390 -14.62 -21.67 -4.40
C GLU A 390 -15.51 -21.01 -5.48
N PRO A 391 -15.06 -20.96 -6.75
CA PRO A 391 -15.88 -20.40 -7.80
C PRO A 391 -17.15 -21.26 -8.02
N PRO A 392 -18.28 -20.67 -8.43
CA PRO A 392 -19.47 -21.44 -8.78
C PRO A 392 -19.19 -22.52 -9.84
N ARG A 393 -19.88 -23.67 -9.74
CA ARG A 393 -19.74 -24.79 -10.68
C ARG A 393 -19.81 -24.32 -12.14
N GLY A 394 -18.92 -24.85 -12.97
CA GLY A 394 -18.80 -24.46 -14.39
C GLY A 394 -18.13 -23.11 -14.63
N LYS A 395 -17.50 -22.47 -13.62
CA LYS A 395 -16.77 -21.21 -13.80
C LYS A 395 -15.32 -21.28 -13.34
N ARG A 396 -14.41 -20.75 -14.16
CA ARG A 396 -12.99 -20.58 -13.79
C ARG A 396 -12.81 -19.31 -12.95
N LEU A 397 -12.14 -19.40 -11.80
CA LEU A 397 -11.79 -18.24 -10.99
C LEU A 397 -10.83 -17.32 -11.76
N CYS A 398 -11.16 -16.03 -11.87
CA CYS A 398 -10.31 -15.01 -12.50
C CYS A 398 -10.27 -13.77 -11.60
N ILE A 399 -9.12 -13.55 -10.96
CA ILE A 399 -8.90 -12.44 -10.04
C ILE A 399 -8.03 -11.38 -10.71
N ILE A 400 -8.46 -10.12 -10.63
CA ILE A 400 -7.73 -8.98 -11.19
C ILE A 400 -7.34 -8.07 -10.03
N ALA A 401 -6.05 -8.07 -9.71
CA ALA A 401 -5.51 -7.56 -8.45
C ALA A 401 -4.50 -6.43 -8.64
N THR A 402 -4.33 -5.60 -7.61
CA THR A 402 -3.09 -4.83 -7.43
C THR A 402 -2.02 -5.70 -6.74
N ASN A 403 -0.88 -5.11 -6.40
CA ASN A 403 0.16 -5.71 -5.54
C ASN A 403 -0.32 -6.14 -4.13
N VAL A 404 -1.60 -5.97 -3.77
CA VAL A 404 -2.19 -6.59 -2.57
C VAL A 404 -2.10 -8.12 -2.62
N ALA A 405 -2.15 -8.73 -3.80
CA ALA A 405 -1.96 -10.16 -3.99
C ALA A 405 -0.47 -10.59 -4.07
N GLU A 406 0.48 -9.64 -4.02
CA GLU A 406 1.93 -9.90 -4.19
C GLU A 406 2.56 -10.49 -2.90
N THR A 407 2.15 -10.02 -1.72
CA THR A 407 2.62 -10.48 -0.39
C THR A 407 1.44 -10.90 0.53
N SER A 408 1.76 -11.59 1.63
CA SER A 408 0.86 -11.95 2.76
C SER A 408 -0.39 -12.84 2.53
N ILE A 409 -0.97 -12.95 1.34
CA ILE A 409 -2.26 -13.66 1.14
C ILE A 409 -2.12 -14.91 0.27
N THR A 410 -2.47 -16.12 0.76
CA THR A 410 -2.57 -17.33 -0.10
C THR A 410 -3.97 -17.48 -0.67
N ILE A 411 -4.12 -17.26 -1.98
CA ILE A 411 -5.36 -17.56 -2.71
C ILE A 411 -5.29 -19.04 -3.14
N PRO A 412 -6.29 -19.88 -2.83
CA PRO A 412 -6.30 -21.27 -3.24
C PRO A 412 -6.49 -21.43 -4.76
N ASN A 413 -6.04 -22.56 -5.30
CA ASN A 413 -6.27 -22.98 -6.69
C ASN A 413 -5.87 -21.96 -7.79
N ILE A 414 -4.87 -21.09 -7.55
CA ILE A 414 -4.25 -20.27 -8.61
C ILE A 414 -3.18 -21.10 -9.31
N ARG A 415 -3.28 -21.21 -10.64
CA ARG A 415 -2.35 -21.94 -11.52
C ARG A 415 -1.73 -21.04 -12.59
N TYR A 416 -2.43 -19.97 -12.97
CA TYR A 416 -2.02 -19.05 -14.03
C TYR A 416 -1.85 -17.64 -13.48
N VAL A 417 -0.69 -17.03 -13.66
CA VAL A 417 -0.43 -15.62 -13.36
C VAL A 417 -0.28 -14.84 -14.65
N VAL A 418 -0.87 -13.65 -14.72
CA VAL A 418 -0.67 -12.67 -15.80
C VAL A 418 -0.07 -11.41 -15.18
N ASP A 419 1.22 -11.16 -15.42
CA ASP A 419 1.93 -10.00 -14.87
C ASP A 419 2.16 -8.93 -15.94
N THR A 420 1.55 -7.76 -15.76
CA THR A 420 1.82 -6.59 -16.61
C THR A 420 3.21 -5.98 -16.35
N GLY A 421 3.88 -6.36 -15.27
CA GLY A 421 5.18 -5.82 -14.88
C GLY A 421 5.10 -4.39 -14.37
N ARG A 422 3.91 -3.80 -14.20
CA ARG A 422 3.72 -2.42 -13.75
C ARG A 422 3.34 -2.36 -12.26
N VAL A 423 3.59 -1.21 -11.66
CA VAL A 423 3.18 -0.87 -10.29
C VAL A 423 2.94 0.64 -10.16
N LYS A 424 1.89 1.03 -9.44
CA LYS A 424 1.66 2.43 -9.07
C LYS A 424 2.44 2.77 -7.81
N THR A 425 3.46 3.63 -7.95
CA THR A 425 4.35 4.01 -6.84
C THR A 425 4.16 5.48 -6.49
N LYS A 426 4.15 5.81 -5.20
CA LYS A 426 4.28 7.21 -4.74
C LYS A 426 5.76 7.57 -4.75
N THR A 427 6.12 8.62 -5.48
CA THR A 427 7.46 9.22 -5.50
C THR A 427 7.38 10.65 -4.99
N ILE A 428 8.53 11.21 -4.61
CA ILE A 428 8.68 12.64 -4.33
C ILE A 428 9.68 13.19 -5.34
N ASP A 429 9.30 14.28 -5.99
CA ASP A 429 10.20 15.08 -6.80
C ASP A 429 11.12 15.89 -5.87
N GLU A 430 12.42 15.68 -5.99
CA GLU A 430 13.44 16.28 -5.13
C GLU A 430 13.48 17.80 -5.23
N SER A 431 13.17 18.35 -6.42
CA SER A 431 13.20 19.79 -6.66
C SER A 431 12.06 20.52 -5.93
N THR A 432 10.84 19.98 -5.99
CA THR A 432 9.61 20.64 -5.51
C THR A 432 9.11 20.11 -4.17
N GLY A 433 9.59 18.96 -3.71
CA GLY A 433 8.94 18.19 -2.65
C GLY A 433 7.56 17.63 -3.05
N ALA A 434 7.12 17.79 -4.30
CA ALA A 434 5.81 17.37 -4.75
C ALA A 434 5.72 15.85 -4.84
N SER A 435 4.65 15.30 -4.25
CA SER A 435 4.42 13.87 -4.34
C SER A 435 3.72 13.52 -5.66
N CYS A 436 4.29 12.60 -6.43
CA CYS A 436 3.68 12.08 -7.65
C CYS A 436 3.24 10.63 -7.43
N PHE A 437 2.12 10.24 -8.06
CA PHE A 437 1.84 8.83 -8.28
C PHE A 437 2.12 8.52 -9.74
N CYS A 438 3.19 7.78 -10.01
CA CYS A 438 3.55 7.32 -11.34
C CYS A 438 3.35 5.81 -11.45
N ILE A 439 3.01 5.34 -12.65
CA ILE A 439 3.03 3.92 -12.99
C ILE A 439 4.43 3.61 -13.53
N THR A 440 5.22 2.89 -12.75
CA THR A 440 6.58 2.48 -13.10
C THR A 440 6.64 0.99 -13.41
N TRP A 441 7.78 0.53 -13.89
CA TRP A 441 8.11 -0.88 -13.84
C TRP A 441 8.18 -1.37 -12.39
N THR A 442 7.73 -2.60 -12.18
CA THR A 442 7.92 -3.35 -10.93
C THR A 442 9.37 -3.80 -10.79
N SER A 443 9.76 -4.26 -9.60
CA SER A 443 11.09 -4.83 -9.41
C SER A 443 11.16 -6.30 -9.84
N GLN A 444 12.35 -6.79 -10.18
CA GLN A 444 12.57 -8.21 -10.49
C GLN A 444 12.14 -9.11 -9.32
N ALA A 445 12.48 -8.72 -8.08
CA ALA A 445 12.02 -9.40 -6.87
C ALA A 445 10.49 -9.43 -6.73
N SER A 446 9.80 -8.31 -7.01
CA SER A 446 8.33 -8.25 -7.02
C SER A 446 7.72 -9.13 -8.12
N ALA A 447 8.28 -9.11 -9.34
CA ALA A 447 7.84 -9.98 -10.43
C ALA A 447 7.99 -11.47 -10.10
N GLU A 448 9.06 -11.86 -9.38
CA GLU A 448 9.24 -13.24 -8.95
C GLU A 448 8.24 -13.63 -7.84
N GLN A 449 7.95 -12.72 -6.90
CA GLN A 449 6.88 -12.92 -5.91
C GLN A 449 5.48 -13.06 -6.54
N ARG A 450 5.21 -12.33 -7.65
CA ARG A 450 3.98 -12.49 -8.46
C ARG A 450 3.96 -13.85 -9.15
N SER A 451 5.04 -14.25 -9.79
CA SER A 451 5.16 -15.56 -10.45
C SER A 451 4.93 -16.72 -9.47
N GLY A 452 5.55 -16.63 -8.29
CA GLY A 452 5.39 -17.56 -7.17
C GLY A 452 3.96 -17.72 -6.63
N ARG A 453 2.97 -16.99 -7.14
CA ARG A 453 1.55 -17.19 -6.80
C ARG A 453 0.91 -18.34 -7.58
N ALA A 454 1.45 -18.70 -8.75
CA ALA A 454 1.01 -19.87 -9.53
C ALA A 454 1.53 -21.21 -8.97
N GLY A 455 2.68 -21.24 -8.27
CA GLY A 455 3.36 -22.48 -7.84
C GLY A 455 3.05 -22.95 -6.42
N ARG A 456 1.92 -22.55 -5.83
CA ARG A 456 1.63 -22.79 -4.40
C ARG A 456 0.99 -24.14 -4.09
N MET A 457 0.04 -24.57 -4.91
CA MET A 457 -0.72 -25.81 -4.70
C MET A 457 -0.42 -26.90 -5.74
N GLY A 458 0.21 -26.52 -6.86
CA GLY A 458 0.57 -27.41 -7.97
C GLY A 458 1.42 -26.65 -9.01
N PRO A 459 1.93 -27.33 -10.05
CA PRO A 459 2.71 -26.70 -11.11
C PRO A 459 1.91 -25.64 -11.87
N GLY A 460 2.53 -24.50 -12.15
CA GLY A 460 1.83 -23.34 -12.68
C GLY A 460 2.63 -22.59 -13.75
N HIS A 461 1.99 -21.56 -14.31
CA HIS A 461 2.58 -20.76 -15.39
C HIS A 461 2.39 -19.26 -15.11
N CYS A 462 3.42 -18.46 -15.39
CA CYS A 462 3.40 -17.01 -15.27
C CYS A 462 3.64 -16.38 -16.64
N TYR A 463 2.66 -15.66 -17.15
CA TYR A 463 2.72 -14.92 -18.42
C TYR A 463 3.09 -13.47 -18.13
N ARG A 464 4.34 -13.13 -18.39
CA ARG A 464 4.91 -11.78 -18.26
C ARG A 464 4.65 -11.02 -19.56
N LEU A 465 3.85 -9.95 -19.52
CA LEU A 465 3.45 -9.16 -20.70
C LEU A 465 4.53 -8.19 -21.18
N TYR A 466 5.79 -8.54 -20.93
CA TYR A 466 7.00 -7.79 -21.20
C TYR A 466 8.12 -8.77 -21.53
N SER A 467 9.10 -8.31 -22.31
CA SER A 467 10.18 -9.16 -22.80
C SER A 467 11.30 -9.32 -21.77
N THR A 468 12.11 -10.37 -21.94
CA THR A 468 13.29 -10.64 -21.11
C THR A 468 14.26 -9.46 -21.10
N ALA A 469 14.39 -8.71 -22.19
CA ALA A 469 15.20 -7.50 -22.26
C ALA A 469 14.70 -6.39 -21.31
N VAL A 470 13.37 -6.20 -21.19
CA VAL A 470 12.80 -5.24 -20.23
C VAL A 470 13.02 -5.71 -18.80
N TYR A 471 12.82 -7.01 -18.54
CA TYR A 471 13.06 -7.61 -17.22
C TYR A 471 14.50 -7.44 -16.76
N SER A 472 15.48 -7.82 -17.59
CA SER A 472 16.89 -7.80 -17.21
C SER A 472 17.51 -6.40 -17.19
N ASN A 473 17.14 -5.53 -18.14
CA ASN A 473 17.86 -4.27 -18.37
C ASN A 473 17.13 -3.01 -17.87
N ILE A 474 15.81 -3.08 -17.63
CA ILE A 474 14.99 -1.91 -17.26
C ILE A 474 14.36 -2.06 -15.87
N MET A 475 13.91 -3.26 -15.49
CA MET A 475 13.35 -3.48 -14.14
C MET A 475 14.46 -3.44 -13.07
N PRO A 476 14.31 -2.66 -11.99
CA PRO A 476 15.27 -2.67 -10.90
C PRO A 476 15.23 -4.02 -10.17
N LYS A 477 16.36 -4.50 -9.64
CA LYS A 477 16.41 -5.77 -8.90
C LYS A 477 15.43 -5.83 -7.72
N HIS A 478 15.31 -4.72 -6.98
CA HIS A 478 14.41 -4.58 -5.84
C HIS A 478 13.71 -3.21 -5.82
N SER A 479 12.52 -3.14 -5.20
CA SER A 479 11.71 -1.92 -5.10
C SER A 479 12.38 -0.83 -4.23
N SER A 480 12.13 0.45 -4.46
CA SER A 480 12.73 1.51 -3.62
C SER A 480 12.18 1.50 -2.18
N PRO A 481 13.05 1.49 -1.13
CA PRO A 481 12.63 1.60 0.28
C PRO A 481 11.72 2.80 0.53
N GLU A 482 10.78 2.67 1.47
CA GLU A 482 9.80 3.72 1.72
C GLU A 482 10.42 5.05 2.15
N ILE A 483 11.47 4.99 2.98
CA ILE A 483 12.20 6.15 3.49
C ILE A 483 12.79 7.05 2.39
N LEU A 484 12.99 6.53 1.17
CA LEU A 484 13.48 7.31 0.02
C LEU A 484 12.38 7.95 -0.84
N ARG A 485 11.10 7.74 -0.48
CA ARG A 485 9.92 8.14 -1.28
C ARG A 485 8.77 8.73 -0.44
N THR A 486 9.01 9.06 0.82
CA THR A 486 8.03 9.70 1.73
C THR A 486 8.60 10.92 2.44
N SER A 487 7.76 11.83 2.93
CA SER A 487 8.22 12.94 3.78
C SER A 487 8.77 12.40 5.10
N LEU A 488 9.84 13.02 5.59
CA LEU A 488 10.57 12.59 6.78
C LEU A 488 10.18 13.37 8.04
N GLU A 489 9.19 14.27 7.99
CA GLU A 489 8.77 15.10 9.14
C GLU A 489 8.41 14.26 10.38
N SER A 490 7.46 13.32 10.25
CA SER A 490 7.09 12.42 11.36
C SER A 490 8.23 11.50 11.77
N VAL A 491 9.12 11.15 10.83
CA VAL A 491 10.26 10.23 11.00
C VAL A 491 11.33 10.87 11.88
N VAL A 492 11.73 12.08 11.51
CA VAL A 492 12.71 12.91 12.23
C VAL A 492 12.19 13.27 13.60
N LEU A 493 10.91 13.65 13.73
CA LEU A 493 10.33 13.98 15.03
C LEU A 493 10.28 12.75 15.96
N LEU A 494 9.89 11.57 15.45
CA LEU A 494 9.94 10.31 16.20
C LEU A 494 11.36 9.99 16.65
N MET A 495 12.35 10.06 15.75
CA MET A 495 13.74 9.77 16.10
C MET A 495 14.30 10.74 17.15
N LYS A 496 13.98 12.03 17.03
CA LYS A 496 14.31 13.06 18.03
C LYS A 496 13.61 12.81 19.37
N HIS A 497 12.38 12.30 19.36
CA HIS A 497 11.65 11.91 20.56
C HIS A 497 12.27 10.69 21.26
N LEU A 498 12.84 9.76 20.49
CA LEU A 498 13.62 8.62 20.97
C LEU A 498 15.06 8.98 21.41
N GLY A 499 15.41 10.27 21.47
CA GLY A 499 16.74 10.73 21.89
C GLY A 499 17.84 10.61 20.81
N ILE A 500 17.47 10.37 19.54
CA ILE A 500 18.44 10.32 18.43
C ILE A 500 18.66 11.74 17.90
N ASP A 501 19.68 12.41 18.42
CA ASP A 501 19.97 13.78 18.01
C ASP A 501 20.54 13.91 16.60
N ASN A 502 21.50 13.06 16.24
CA ASN A 502 22.06 13.05 14.88
C ASN A 502 21.36 11.98 14.02
N VAL A 503 20.22 12.36 13.45
CA VAL A 503 19.47 11.50 12.50
C VAL A 503 20.31 11.13 11.28
N GLY A 504 21.17 12.03 10.81
CA GLY A 504 22.09 11.77 9.68
C GLY A 504 23.14 10.70 9.98
N SER A 505 23.53 10.51 11.25
CA SER A 505 24.47 9.45 11.68
C SER A 505 23.80 8.13 12.03
N PHE A 506 22.46 8.06 12.10
CA PHE A 506 21.74 6.84 12.46
C PHE A 506 22.03 5.65 11.51
N PRO A 507 22.12 4.41 12.01
CA PRO A 507 22.39 3.23 11.21
C PRO A 507 21.14 2.72 10.46
N PHE A 508 20.73 3.41 9.40
CA PHE A 508 19.66 2.92 8.53
C PHE A 508 20.13 1.76 7.63
N PRO A 509 19.26 0.79 7.29
CA PRO A 509 19.49 -0.15 6.19
C PRO A 509 19.66 0.54 4.83
N SER A 510 18.93 1.64 4.60
CA SER A 510 19.24 2.60 3.53
C SER A 510 19.04 4.03 4.06
N PRO A 511 20.08 4.90 4.05
CA PRO A 511 19.98 6.23 4.63
C PRO A 511 19.07 7.16 3.81
N PRO A 512 18.31 8.05 4.46
CA PRO A 512 17.50 9.05 3.76
C PRO A 512 18.36 10.05 2.96
N LYS A 513 17.76 10.68 1.95
CA LYS A 513 18.41 11.74 1.18
C LYS A 513 18.64 12.97 2.06
N GLU A 514 19.81 13.59 1.92
CA GLU A 514 20.20 14.74 2.76
C GLU A 514 19.25 15.94 2.60
N ASN A 515 18.75 16.20 1.38
CA ASN A 515 17.81 17.28 1.11
C ASN A 515 16.43 17.04 1.76
N ASP A 516 15.93 15.81 1.75
CA ASP A 516 14.67 15.46 2.42
C ASP A 516 14.80 15.58 3.95
N LEU A 517 15.96 15.20 4.50
CA LEU A 517 16.28 15.37 5.92
C LEU A 517 16.39 16.86 6.30
N LYS A 518 17.06 17.69 5.48
CA LYS A 518 17.14 19.15 5.65
C LYS A 518 15.74 19.77 5.65
N ARG A 519 14.89 19.45 4.67
CA ARG A 519 13.51 19.97 4.58
C ARG A 519 12.69 19.60 5.82
N ALA A 520 12.75 18.34 6.26
CA ALA A 520 12.07 17.90 7.47
C ALA A 520 12.55 18.63 8.73
N LEU A 521 13.87 18.77 8.94
CA LEU A 521 14.42 19.50 10.08
C LEU A 521 14.05 20.99 10.05
N THR A 522 14.09 21.64 8.89
CA THR A 522 13.69 23.06 8.75
C THR A 522 12.21 23.24 9.08
N HIS A 523 11.32 22.44 8.51
CA HIS A 523 9.88 22.52 8.80
C HIS A 523 9.57 22.27 10.29
N LEU A 524 10.16 21.22 10.90
CA LEU A 524 9.99 20.94 12.32
C LEU A 524 10.49 22.07 13.23
N THR A 525 11.52 22.82 12.79
CA THR A 525 11.99 24.03 13.48
C THR A 525 10.98 25.16 13.34
N LEU A 526 10.45 25.41 12.13
CA LEU A 526 9.47 26.47 11.86
C LEU A 526 8.16 26.30 12.65
N ILE A 527 7.68 25.07 12.85
CA ILE A 527 6.49 24.81 13.70
C ILE A 527 6.80 24.79 15.21
N GLY A 528 8.05 25.03 15.62
CA GLY A 528 8.49 25.04 17.02
C GLY A 528 8.64 23.64 17.65
N ALA A 529 8.65 22.56 16.86
CA ALA A 529 8.85 21.19 17.36
C ALA A 529 10.31 20.89 17.73
N LEU A 530 11.25 21.60 17.08
CA LEU A 530 12.68 21.56 17.38
C LEU A 530 13.19 22.96 17.73
N ASP A 531 14.18 23.03 18.61
CA ASP A 531 14.91 24.25 18.92
C ASP A 531 15.66 24.78 17.67
N PRO A 532 15.58 26.08 17.32
CA PRO A 532 16.39 26.66 16.24
C PRO A 532 17.91 26.60 16.47
N HIS A 533 18.36 26.44 17.72
CA HIS A 533 19.78 26.46 18.08
C HIS A 533 20.42 25.06 18.19
N GLY A 534 21.74 25.02 17.97
CA GLY A 534 22.58 23.84 18.20
C GLY A 534 22.13 22.60 17.40
N GLU A 535 21.97 21.47 18.10
CA GLU A 535 21.66 20.16 17.51
C GLU A 535 20.19 20.00 17.09
N ARG A 536 19.36 21.06 17.16
CA ARG A 536 17.91 21.01 16.92
C ARG A 536 17.22 19.94 17.77
N ARG A 537 17.31 20.09 19.09
CA ARG A 537 16.72 19.14 20.06
C ARG A 537 15.19 19.28 20.11
N ILE A 538 14.49 18.23 20.52
CA ILE A 538 13.02 18.22 20.61
C ILE A 538 12.53 19.12 21.73
N THR A 539 11.62 20.04 21.42
CA THR A 539 11.01 20.97 22.40
C THR A 539 9.91 20.29 23.21
N THR A 540 9.40 20.96 24.24
CA THR A 540 8.18 20.56 24.96
C THR A 540 6.98 20.46 24.01
N LEU A 541 6.83 21.43 23.10
CA LEU A 541 5.85 21.40 22.02
C LEU A 541 6.07 20.17 21.11
N GLY A 542 7.31 19.90 20.68
CA GLY A 542 7.66 18.71 19.89
C GLY A 542 7.27 17.40 20.54
N LYS A 543 7.40 17.29 21.87
CA LYS A 543 6.93 16.13 22.64
C LYS A 543 5.39 16.04 22.67
N ARG A 544 4.67 17.15 22.86
CA ARG A 544 3.20 17.19 22.76
C ARG A 544 2.71 16.76 21.37
N LEU A 545 3.36 17.23 20.29
CA LEU A 545 3.01 16.87 18.91
C LEU A 545 3.06 15.36 18.63
N MET A 546 3.98 14.64 19.28
CA MET A 546 4.14 13.18 19.16
C MET A 546 3.03 12.36 19.83
N ALA A 547 2.26 12.93 20.77
CA ALA A 547 1.10 12.26 21.35
C ALA A 547 0.00 12.02 20.30
N TYR A 548 -0.06 12.88 19.28
CA TYR A 548 -1.05 12.86 18.21
C TYR A 548 -0.57 12.00 17.04
N PRO A 549 -1.26 10.91 16.68
CA PRO A 549 -0.77 9.93 15.71
C PRO A 549 -1.13 10.31 14.27
N ILE A 550 -0.76 11.55 13.89
CA ILE A 550 -0.99 12.24 12.61
C ILE A 550 0.28 13.03 12.21
N PRO A 551 0.40 13.57 10.98
CA PRO A 551 1.53 14.41 10.58
C PRO A 551 1.74 15.62 11.52
N PRO A 552 2.99 15.98 11.88
CA PRO A 552 3.29 17.08 12.81
C PRO A 552 2.64 18.42 12.44
N ARG A 553 2.46 18.67 11.13
CA ARG A 553 1.70 19.80 10.57
C ARG A 553 0.30 19.92 11.17
N PHE A 554 -0.46 18.82 11.21
CA PHE A 554 -1.82 18.82 11.71
C PHE A 554 -1.86 18.71 13.24
N SER A 555 -0.92 17.98 13.87
CA SER A 555 -0.74 18.00 15.33
C SER A 555 -0.52 19.43 15.84
N ARG A 556 0.23 20.27 15.11
CA ARG A 556 0.51 21.66 15.46
C ARG A 556 -0.74 22.53 15.46
N VAL A 557 -1.66 22.29 14.52
CA VAL A 557 -2.95 22.97 14.43
C VAL A 557 -3.88 22.58 15.58
N LEU A 558 -3.90 21.30 15.96
CA LEU A 558 -4.70 20.81 17.11
C LEU A 558 -4.24 21.43 18.43
N LEU A 559 -2.92 21.46 18.67
CA LEU A 559 -2.36 22.10 19.86
C LEU A 559 -2.60 23.60 19.89
N GLU A 560 -2.48 24.30 18.75
CA GLU A 560 -2.80 25.74 18.68
C GLU A 560 -4.27 26.02 19.03
N ALA A 561 -5.19 25.14 18.63
CA ALA A 561 -6.61 25.28 18.93
C ALA A 561 -6.92 25.04 20.42
N LEU A 562 -6.18 24.14 21.08
CA LEU A 562 -6.25 23.91 22.53
C LEU A 562 -5.64 25.05 23.33
N ASP A 563 -4.40 25.44 23.02
CA ASP A 563 -3.64 26.48 23.73
C ASP A 563 -4.35 27.85 23.66
N ARG A 564 -5.12 28.11 22.60
CA ARG A 564 -6.00 29.29 22.44
C ARG A 564 -7.36 29.19 23.14
N LYS A 565 -7.68 28.07 23.79
CA LYS A 565 -8.96 27.78 24.46
C LYS A 565 -10.18 28.11 23.57
N LEU A 566 -10.13 27.68 22.31
CA LEU A 566 -11.21 27.95 21.35
C LEU A 566 -12.50 27.18 21.70
N PRO A 567 -13.68 27.68 21.30
CA PRO A 567 -14.95 26.98 21.55
C PRO A 567 -14.96 25.56 21.00
N ASP A 568 -15.55 24.62 21.72
CA ASP A 568 -15.56 23.19 21.38
C ASP A 568 -16.18 22.88 20.00
N SER A 569 -17.07 23.76 19.53
CA SER A 569 -17.61 23.74 18.17
C SER A 569 -16.51 23.92 17.10
N VAL A 570 -15.63 24.92 17.28
CA VAL A 570 -14.48 25.18 16.40
C VAL A 570 -13.44 24.07 16.55
N LEU A 571 -13.14 23.66 17.79
CA LEU A 571 -12.20 22.59 18.07
C LEU A 571 -12.60 21.28 17.35
N THR A 572 -13.87 20.90 17.44
CA THR A 572 -14.41 19.70 16.77
C THR A 572 -14.27 19.78 15.25
N MET A 573 -14.51 20.94 14.64
CA MET A 573 -14.32 21.14 13.19
C MET A 573 -12.85 21.02 12.78
N VAL A 574 -11.93 21.59 13.56
CA VAL A 574 -10.48 21.50 13.33
C VAL A 574 -10.01 20.03 13.44
N ILE A 575 -10.51 19.28 14.42
CA ILE A 575 -10.22 17.83 14.56
C ILE A 575 -10.71 17.05 13.33
N ILE A 576 -11.91 17.33 12.82
CA ILE A 576 -12.43 16.67 11.62
C ILE A 576 -11.54 16.96 10.41
N ILE A 577 -11.17 18.23 10.18
CA ILE A 577 -10.30 18.61 9.06
C ILE A 577 -8.93 17.93 9.20
N ALA A 578 -8.32 17.98 10.38
CA ALA A 578 -7.04 17.32 10.65
C ALA A 578 -7.11 15.80 10.42
N ALA A 579 -8.18 15.14 10.83
CA ALA A 579 -8.39 13.71 10.59
C ALA A 579 -8.52 13.39 9.09
N VAL A 580 -9.34 14.14 8.35
CA VAL A 580 -9.54 13.95 6.90
C VAL A 580 -8.22 14.13 6.13
N TYR A 581 -7.48 15.22 6.39
CA TYR A 581 -6.22 15.50 5.71
C TYR A 581 -5.06 14.59 6.16
N SER A 582 -5.23 13.84 7.26
CA SER A 582 -4.30 12.80 7.68
C SER A 582 -4.54 11.44 7.02
N THR A 583 -5.77 11.15 6.55
CA THR A 583 -6.11 9.87 5.90
C THR A 583 -6.21 9.95 4.37
N THR A 584 -6.60 11.10 3.80
CA THR A 584 -6.81 11.22 2.34
C THR A 584 -6.40 12.58 1.78
N THR A 585 -6.03 12.59 0.50
CA THR A 585 -5.83 13.81 -0.31
C THR A 585 -7.10 14.23 -1.06
N SER A 586 -8.15 13.41 -1.09
CA SER A 586 -9.44 13.74 -1.70
C SER A 586 -10.59 12.97 -1.04
N VAL A 587 -11.62 13.70 -0.59
CA VAL A 587 -12.87 13.11 -0.09
C VAL A 587 -13.82 12.67 -1.22
N PHE A 588 -13.62 13.17 -2.44
CA PHE A 588 -14.46 12.90 -3.61
C PHE A 588 -13.85 11.82 -4.51
N THR A 589 -14.70 11.03 -5.15
CA THR A 589 -14.31 10.09 -6.20
C THR A 589 -13.81 10.85 -7.44
N GLY A 590 -13.20 10.12 -8.39
CA GLY A 590 -12.85 10.68 -9.69
C GLY A 590 -14.07 11.18 -10.48
N GLU A 591 -15.26 10.64 -10.22
CA GLU A 591 -16.54 11.12 -10.76
C GLU A 591 -16.96 12.43 -10.08
N GLY A 592 -17.00 12.48 -8.75
CA GLY A 592 -17.37 13.68 -7.99
C GLY A 592 -16.50 14.88 -8.36
N ASN A 593 -15.18 14.67 -8.45
CA ASN A 593 -14.22 15.68 -8.88
C ASN A 593 -14.42 16.17 -10.34
N ARG A 594 -15.06 15.39 -11.23
CA ARG A 594 -15.50 15.85 -12.56
C ARG A 594 -16.84 16.61 -12.48
N LEU A 595 -17.78 16.12 -11.66
CA LEU A 595 -19.13 16.68 -11.54
C LEU A 595 -19.16 18.07 -10.92
N LYS A 596 -18.21 18.41 -10.02
CA LYS A 596 -18.04 19.77 -9.46
C LYS A 596 -18.23 20.88 -10.50
N TRP A 597 -17.77 20.66 -11.73
CA TRP A 597 -17.53 21.73 -12.70
C TRP A 597 -18.09 21.50 -14.13
N LYS A 598 -18.99 20.53 -14.38
CA LYS A 598 -19.77 20.52 -15.65
C LYS A 598 -20.67 21.77 -15.76
N THR A 599 -21.27 22.01 -16.93
CA THR A 599 -22.38 22.97 -17.15
C THR A 599 -23.72 22.23 -17.14
N ASN A 600 -24.81 22.92 -16.80
CA ASN A 600 -26.15 22.32 -16.79
C ASN A 600 -26.56 21.92 -18.20
N ASP A 601 -27.14 20.73 -18.30
CA ASP A 601 -27.89 20.26 -19.46
C ASP A 601 -29.11 19.54 -18.87
N SER A 602 -30.30 20.10 -19.09
CA SER A 602 -31.47 19.92 -18.22
C SER A 602 -32.12 18.53 -18.26
N ASN A 603 -31.58 17.62 -19.08
CA ASN A 603 -32.15 16.30 -19.35
C ASN A 603 -31.26 15.14 -18.83
N ASN A 604 -30.23 15.41 -18.02
CA ASN A 604 -29.28 14.39 -17.56
C ASN A 604 -29.42 14.08 -16.04
N PRO A 605 -29.62 12.81 -15.61
CA PRO A 605 -29.64 12.43 -14.19
C PRO A 605 -28.31 12.68 -13.44
N ASP A 606 -27.21 12.99 -14.13
CA ASP A 606 -25.99 13.55 -13.52
C ASP A 606 -26.25 14.90 -12.80
N ASP A 607 -27.27 15.68 -13.18
CA ASP A 607 -27.41 17.07 -12.74
C ASP A 607 -27.85 17.19 -11.26
N ASP A 608 -28.65 16.25 -10.76
CA ASP A 608 -28.99 16.13 -9.34
C ASP A 608 -27.74 15.85 -8.49
N ARG A 609 -26.93 14.86 -8.88
CA ARG A 609 -25.68 14.52 -8.19
C ARG A 609 -24.68 15.67 -8.26
N ARG A 610 -24.67 16.42 -9.37
CA ARG A 610 -23.86 17.64 -9.52
C ARG A 610 -24.33 18.78 -8.62
N SER A 611 -25.63 19.01 -8.49
CA SER A 611 -26.18 19.99 -7.54
C SER A 611 -25.76 19.66 -6.10
N LEU A 612 -25.88 18.39 -5.71
CA LEU A 612 -25.46 17.87 -4.41
C LEU A 612 -23.94 17.97 -4.17
N VAL A 613 -23.10 17.71 -5.18
CA VAL A 613 -21.65 17.92 -5.06
C VAL A 613 -21.31 19.41 -4.98
N SER A 614 -22.05 20.27 -5.70
CA SER A 614 -21.81 21.72 -5.71
C SER A 614 -22.20 22.40 -4.40
N SER A 615 -23.22 21.92 -3.68
CA SER A 615 -23.64 22.49 -2.39
C SER A 615 -22.62 22.29 -1.26
N LEU A 616 -21.70 21.33 -1.41
CA LEU A 616 -20.61 21.10 -0.47
C LEU A 616 -19.43 22.08 -0.62
N LEU A 617 -19.32 22.75 -1.78
CA LEU A 617 -18.13 23.54 -2.12
C LEU A 617 -18.10 24.89 -1.39
N ASN A 618 -17.09 25.11 -0.56
CA ASN A 618 -16.77 26.43 -0.01
C ASN A 618 -15.80 27.16 -0.96
N PRO A 619 -16.15 28.35 -1.49
CA PRO A 619 -15.37 29.03 -2.52
C PRO A 619 -14.02 29.58 -2.04
N GLY A 620 -13.75 29.62 -0.72
CA GLY A 620 -12.50 30.10 -0.16
C GLY A 620 -11.61 29.03 0.48
N SER A 621 -12.07 27.77 0.60
CA SER A 621 -11.27 26.70 1.23
C SER A 621 -11.72 25.28 0.87
N ASP A 622 -10.75 24.46 0.44
CA ASP A 622 -10.87 23.00 0.34
C ASP A 622 -11.02 22.33 1.72
N LEU A 623 -10.52 22.95 2.80
CA LEU A 623 -10.65 22.43 4.17
C LEU A 623 -12.14 22.41 4.59
N ILE A 624 -12.83 23.53 4.39
CA ILE A 624 -14.26 23.69 4.71
C ILE A 624 -15.13 22.86 3.75
N THR A 625 -14.74 22.78 2.48
CA THR A 625 -15.36 21.86 1.52
C THR A 625 -15.30 20.40 1.98
N SER A 626 -14.16 20.00 2.56
CA SER A 626 -13.98 18.64 3.10
C SER A 626 -14.77 18.44 4.40
N LEU A 627 -14.90 19.47 5.23
CA LEU A 627 -15.72 19.46 6.44
C LEU A 627 -17.22 19.32 6.12
N ASN A 628 -17.73 20.01 5.09
CA ASN A 628 -19.10 19.84 4.59
C ASN A 628 -19.36 18.41 4.10
N ALA A 629 -18.45 17.85 3.29
CA ALA A 629 -18.56 16.47 2.82
C ALA A 629 -18.55 15.47 3.99
N PHE A 630 -17.72 15.71 5.00
CA PHE A 630 -17.69 14.88 6.21
C PHE A 630 -18.96 15.01 7.05
N GLY A 631 -19.55 16.20 7.17
CA GLY A 631 -20.83 16.42 7.85
C GLY A 631 -21.99 15.64 7.22
N VAL A 632 -22.11 15.69 5.88
CA VAL A 632 -23.08 14.88 5.13
C VAL A 632 -22.84 13.37 5.25
N TYR A 633 -21.58 12.96 5.41
CA TYR A 633 -21.26 11.56 5.73
C TYR A 633 -21.65 11.16 7.15
N LEU A 634 -21.60 12.07 8.14
CA LEU A 634 -22.05 11.79 9.49
C LEU A 634 -23.58 11.64 9.58
N THR A 635 -24.36 12.37 8.77
CA THR A 635 -25.83 12.23 8.75
C THR A 635 -26.30 10.91 8.14
N ASP A 636 -25.60 10.38 7.13
CA ASP A 636 -25.77 9.00 6.67
C ASP A 636 -24.43 8.40 6.23
N THR A 637 -23.98 7.41 7.00
CA THR A 637 -22.70 6.71 6.75
C THR A 637 -22.80 5.59 5.70
N SER A 638 -23.98 5.38 5.11
CA SER A 638 -24.25 4.34 4.11
C SER A 638 -23.42 4.51 2.83
N LEU A 639 -23.19 3.37 2.16
CA LEU A 639 -22.60 3.35 0.82
C LEU A 639 -23.49 4.10 -0.19
N GLY A 640 -24.82 4.08 0.00
CA GLY A 640 -25.78 4.78 -0.85
C GLY A 640 -25.61 6.30 -0.81
N ASN A 641 -25.47 6.88 0.39
CA ASN A 641 -25.20 8.32 0.53
C ASN A 641 -23.82 8.71 -0.01
N CYS A 642 -22.79 7.91 0.25
CA CYS A 642 -21.47 8.13 -0.33
C CYS A 642 -21.49 8.07 -1.87
N HIS A 643 -22.25 7.14 -2.46
CA HIS A 643 -22.45 7.11 -3.91
C HIS A 643 -23.18 8.35 -4.41
N ARG A 644 -24.28 8.75 -3.76
CA ARG A 644 -25.10 9.93 -4.11
C ARG A 644 -24.27 11.21 -4.21
N TYR A 645 -23.46 11.51 -3.20
CA TYR A 645 -22.57 12.69 -3.15
C TYR A 645 -21.18 12.46 -3.77
N CYS A 646 -20.97 11.31 -4.43
CA CYS A 646 -19.72 10.94 -5.08
C CYS A 646 -18.48 11.02 -4.14
N MET A 647 -18.64 10.53 -2.92
CA MET A 647 -17.65 10.54 -1.84
C MET A 647 -16.96 9.17 -1.68
N VAL A 648 -15.75 9.16 -1.12
CA VAL A 648 -14.98 7.93 -0.85
C VAL A 648 -15.29 7.43 0.56
N GLN A 649 -16.26 6.51 0.69
CA GLN A 649 -16.73 5.99 2.00
C GLN A 649 -15.59 5.50 2.89
N LYS A 650 -14.64 4.73 2.35
CA LYS A 650 -13.51 4.19 3.12
C LYS A 650 -12.62 5.28 3.74
N SER A 651 -12.25 6.30 2.97
CA SER A 651 -11.44 7.40 3.49
C SER A 651 -12.17 8.20 4.58
N LEU A 652 -13.49 8.34 4.45
CA LEU A 652 -14.33 9.00 5.44
C LEU A 652 -14.54 8.14 6.70
N SER A 653 -14.64 6.82 6.58
CA SER A 653 -14.72 5.92 7.74
C SER A 653 -13.40 5.85 8.51
N GLU A 654 -12.26 5.83 7.81
CA GLU A 654 -10.93 5.96 8.41
C GLU A 654 -10.75 7.33 9.11
N ALA A 655 -11.20 8.41 8.47
CA ALA A 655 -11.20 9.75 9.08
C ALA A 655 -12.13 9.83 10.31
N ARG A 656 -13.27 9.13 10.32
CA ARG A 656 -14.17 9.05 11.49
C ARG A 656 -13.52 8.34 12.67
N GLN A 657 -12.87 7.20 12.44
CA GLN A 657 -12.13 6.48 13.48
C GLN A 657 -10.99 7.36 14.05
N LEU A 658 -10.23 8.03 13.16
CA LEU A 658 -9.17 8.94 13.58
C LEU A 658 -9.71 10.17 14.34
N LYS A 659 -10.83 10.75 13.91
CA LYS A 659 -11.51 11.86 14.60
C LYS A 659 -11.92 11.47 16.02
N GLN A 660 -12.48 10.27 16.21
CA GLN A 660 -12.83 9.75 17.54
C GLN A 660 -11.57 9.57 18.41
N GLN A 661 -10.48 9.01 17.85
CA GLN A 661 -9.20 8.90 18.56
C GLN A 661 -8.65 10.27 18.99
N LEU A 662 -8.63 11.24 18.08
CA LEU A 662 -8.10 12.58 18.35
C LEU A 662 -8.95 13.30 19.41
N GLN A 663 -10.28 13.20 19.36
CA GLN A 663 -11.15 13.75 20.40
C GLN A 663 -10.82 13.17 21.78
N ALA A 664 -10.65 11.85 21.91
CA ALA A 664 -10.32 11.20 23.18
C ALA A 664 -8.94 11.58 23.73
N LEU A 665 -7.95 11.77 22.85
CA LEU A 665 -6.62 12.27 23.24
C LEU A 665 -6.70 13.73 23.72
N MET A 666 -7.46 14.58 23.02
CA MET A 666 -7.58 16.01 23.36
C MET A 666 -8.41 16.25 24.62
N SER A 667 -9.40 15.39 24.94
CA SER A 667 -10.09 15.44 26.23
C SER A 667 -9.16 15.07 27.38
N HIS A 668 -8.27 14.09 27.19
CA HIS A 668 -7.26 13.75 28.20
C HIS A 668 -6.24 14.88 28.39
N ASP A 669 -5.75 15.51 27.31
CA ASP A 669 -4.85 16.66 27.42
C ASP A 669 -5.50 17.86 28.12
N LYS A 670 -6.81 18.12 27.91
CA LYS A 670 -7.56 19.13 28.69
C LYS A 670 -7.61 18.80 30.18
N VAL A 671 -7.93 17.54 30.53
CA VAL A 671 -8.01 17.09 31.92
C VAL A 671 -6.66 17.19 32.62
N VAL A 672 -5.53 16.99 31.94
CA VAL A 672 -4.19 17.13 32.56
C VAL A 672 -3.86 18.58 32.96
N GLU A 673 -4.54 19.60 32.41
CA GLU A 673 -4.47 20.98 32.93
C GLU A 673 -5.47 21.24 34.09
N GLU A 674 -6.45 20.36 34.29
CA GLU A 674 -7.56 20.49 35.26
C GLU A 674 -7.76 19.18 36.07
N VAL A 675 -6.76 18.77 36.86
CA VAL A 675 -6.94 17.74 37.91
C VAL A 675 -6.89 18.37 39.30
N ASP A 676 -8.08 18.63 39.84
CA ASP A 676 -8.39 18.23 41.21
C ASP A 676 -8.81 16.75 41.18
N ASP A 677 -8.45 15.97 42.19
CA ASP A 677 -8.47 14.50 42.11
C ASP A 677 -9.90 13.92 42.26
N THR A 678 -10.55 13.50 41.16
CA THR A 678 -11.50 12.36 41.12
C THR A 678 -11.98 12.07 39.69
N LEU A 679 -11.64 10.90 39.12
CA LEU A 679 -12.23 10.41 37.86
C LEU A 679 -12.50 8.91 37.87
N ASP A 680 -13.78 8.56 37.80
CA ASP A 680 -14.26 7.25 37.34
C ASP A 680 -14.19 7.18 35.81
N VAL A 681 -13.68 6.08 35.25
CA VAL A 681 -13.22 6.00 33.85
C VAL A 681 -14.25 5.37 32.88
N ASN A 682 -15.48 5.09 33.35
CA ASN A 682 -16.40 4.16 32.65
C ASN A 682 -17.62 4.78 31.93
N ASP A 683 -17.74 6.11 31.82
CA ASP A 683 -18.87 6.73 31.10
C ASP A 683 -18.43 7.48 29.82
N ILE A 684 -17.93 6.72 28.83
CA ILE A 684 -17.75 7.22 27.46
C ILE A 684 -19.12 7.21 26.77
N GLY A 685 -19.99 8.12 27.20
CA GLY A 685 -21.26 8.37 26.54
C GLY A 685 -21.04 8.74 25.07
N THR A 686 -21.88 8.20 24.19
CA THR A 686 -21.92 8.58 22.77
C THR A 686 -22.33 10.04 22.65
N MET A 687 -21.37 10.97 22.67
CA MET A 687 -21.67 12.37 22.42
C MET A 687 -22.22 12.54 21.01
N ASP A 688 -23.45 13.01 21.01
CA ASP A 688 -24.37 13.14 19.89
C ASP A 688 -23.80 14.05 18.77
N SER A 689 -24.45 14.04 17.61
CA SER A 689 -24.26 15.06 16.58
C SER A 689 -24.74 16.42 17.09
N GLY A 690 -23.88 17.11 17.85
CA GLY A 690 -24.13 18.46 18.36
C GLY A 690 -24.44 19.47 17.23
N PRO A 691 -25.01 20.64 17.57
CA PRO A 691 -25.73 21.55 16.66
C PRO A 691 -24.85 22.31 15.63
N HIS A 692 -23.67 21.78 15.32
CA HIS A 692 -22.66 22.36 14.43
C HIS A 692 -22.93 22.11 12.95
N PHE A 693 -23.71 21.08 12.64
CA PHE A 693 -24.21 20.77 11.30
C PHE A 693 -25.72 21.09 11.24
N SER A 694 -26.22 21.41 10.05
CA SER A 694 -27.65 21.41 9.78
C SER A 694 -28.20 20.00 9.73
N ASP A 695 -29.52 19.88 9.72
CA ASP A 695 -30.28 18.63 9.50
C ASP A 695 -29.94 17.96 8.14
N HIS A 696 -29.19 18.66 7.28
CA HIS A 696 -28.68 18.17 5.99
C HIS A 696 -27.15 18.01 5.98
N GLY A 697 -26.49 17.99 7.14
CA GLY A 697 -25.05 17.74 7.27
C GLY A 697 -24.13 18.90 6.85
N LEU A 698 -24.67 20.08 6.52
CA LEU A 698 -23.86 21.26 6.15
C LEU A 698 -23.43 22.05 7.38
N VAL A 699 -22.20 22.54 7.40
CA VAL A 699 -21.64 23.23 8.57
C VAL A 699 -22.27 24.62 8.72
N LYS A 700 -22.74 24.95 9.92
CA LYS A 700 -23.16 26.32 10.29
C LYS A 700 -21.97 27.07 10.89
N LEU A 701 -21.26 27.84 10.07
CA LEU A 701 -20.11 28.67 10.46
C LEU A 701 -20.44 30.17 10.40
N SER A 702 -20.06 30.92 11.43
CA SER A 702 -19.96 32.38 11.32
C SER A 702 -18.73 32.76 10.50
N LYS A 703 -18.71 33.97 9.92
CA LYS A 703 -17.53 34.48 9.17
C LYS A 703 -16.27 34.52 10.04
N GLU A 704 -16.42 34.85 11.33
CA GLU A 704 -15.32 34.90 12.30
C GLU A 704 -14.77 33.50 12.60
N GLN A 705 -15.63 32.50 12.75
CA GLN A 705 -15.22 31.11 12.91
C GLN A 705 -14.52 30.58 11.65
N GLU A 706 -15.03 30.89 10.45
CA GLU A 706 -14.37 30.56 9.17
C GLU A 706 -12.96 31.18 9.11
N ILE A 707 -12.80 32.47 9.44
CA ILE A 707 -11.49 33.14 9.48
C ILE A 707 -10.57 32.48 10.52
N SER A 708 -11.08 32.18 11.72
CA SER A 708 -10.31 31.56 12.80
C SER A 708 -9.77 30.17 12.39
N ILE A 709 -10.62 29.31 11.81
CA ILE A 709 -10.21 28.00 11.29
C ILE A 709 -9.14 28.16 10.20
N ARG A 710 -9.30 29.11 9.27
CA ARG A 710 -8.29 29.34 8.22
C ARG A 710 -6.95 29.81 8.79
N LYS A 711 -6.95 30.73 9.77
CA LYS A 711 -5.73 31.19 10.46
C LYS A 711 -5.04 30.05 11.22
N LEU A 712 -5.78 29.20 11.93
CA LEU A 712 -5.21 28.06 12.67
C LEU A 712 -4.36 27.14 11.77
N PHE A 713 -4.85 26.84 10.56
CA PHE A 713 -4.12 25.96 9.64
C PHE A 713 -2.80 26.57 9.12
N ILE A 714 -2.61 27.88 9.18
CA ILE A 714 -1.33 28.54 8.83
C ILE A 714 -0.21 28.08 9.76
N TYR A 715 -0.46 27.87 11.07
CA TYR A 715 0.55 27.41 12.03
C TYR A 715 1.11 26.02 11.72
N GLY A 716 0.35 25.16 11.03
CA GLY A 716 0.83 23.85 10.55
C GLY A 716 1.38 23.86 9.12
N LEU A 717 1.10 24.93 8.35
CA LEU A 717 1.36 25.07 6.92
C LEU A 717 2.24 26.32 6.65
N VAL A 718 3.07 26.69 7.62
CA VAL A 718 3.92 27.91 7.63
C VAL A 718 4.86 28.02 6.43
N ASP A 719 5.37 26.90 5.94
CA ASP A 719 6.20 26.73 4.73
C ASP A 719 5.38 26.34 3.47
N GLN A 720 4.07 26.13 3.60
CA GLN A 720 3.17 25.71 2.51
C GLN A 720 2.23 26.83 2.08
N VAL A 721 2.83 27.97 1.75
CA VAL A 721 2.18 29.18 1.25
C VAL A 721 2.64 29.45 -0.17
N ALA A 722 1.73 29.92 -1.03
CA ALA A 722 2.04 30.34 -2.38
C ALA A 722 1.45 31.72 -2.70
N ARG A 723 2.25 32.57 -3.34
CA ARG A 723 1.86 33.89 -3.86
C ARG A 723 1.64 33.81 -5.36
N ARG A 724 0.61 34.49 -5.88
CA ARG A 724 0.39 34.65 -7.32
C ARG A 724 1.60 35.34 -7.96
N ALA A 725 2.18 34.71 -8.98
CA ALA A 725 3.38 35.21 -9.65
C ALA A 725 3.09 36.50 -10.43
N THR A 726 4.07 37.38 -10.51
CA THR A 726 4.04 38.59 -11.35
C THR A 726 4.39 38.25 -12.81
N ILE A 727 4.07 39.18 -13.73
CA ILE A 727 4.41 39.05 -15.14
C ILE A 727 5.93 38.94 -15.36
N GLN A 728 6.75 39.62 -14.54
CA GLN A 728 8.21 39.57 -14.63
C GLN A 728 8.76 38.20 -14.22
N GLU A 729 8.30 37.66 -13.08
CA GLU A 729 8.68 36.33 -12.62
C GLU A 729 8.26 35.24 -13.62
N CYS A 730 7.07 35.37 -14.22
CA CYS A 730 6.63 34.45 -15.27
C CYS A 730 7.55 34.46 -16.50
N ARG A 731 7.99 35.65 -16.94
CA ARG A 731 8.98 35.78 -18.04
C ARG A 731 10.32 35.14 -17.68
N TYR A 732 10.81 35.33 -16.44
CA TYR A 732 12.05 34.72 -15.97
C TYR A 732 11.98 33.19 -16.01
N HIS A 733 10.84 32.60 -15.63
CA HIS A 733 10.61 31.15 -15.68
C HIS A 733 10.15 30.62 -17.05
N GLY A 734 10.10 31.45 -18.10
CA GLY A 734 9.65 31.03 -19.44
C GLY A 734 8.15 30.68 -19.53
N VAL A 735 7.34 31.10 -18.57
CA VAL A 735 5.91 30.78 -18.45
C VAL A 735 5.03 31.93 -18.94
N GLU A 736 3.98 31.60 -19.69
CA GLU A 736 2.97 32.57 -20.12
C GLU A 736 2.03 32.96 -18.96
N TYR A 737 2.06 34.23 -18.54
CA TYR A 737 1.18 34.75 -17.49
C TYR A 737 -0.30 34.72 -17.94
N LYS A 738 -1.18 34.11 -17.12
CA LYS A 738 -2.62 33.97 -17.37
C LYS A 738 -3.43 34.07 -16.08
N ASP A 739 -4.23 35.11 -15.91
CA ASP A 739 -5.12 35.30 -14.75
C ASP A 739 -6.60 35.06 -15.04
N ASN A 740 -6.98 34.78 -16.29
CA ASN A 740 -8.37 34.55 -16.69
C ASN A 740 -9.07 33.36 -16.01
N LYS A 741 -8.33 32.44 -15.36
CA LYS A 741 -8.85 31.34 -14.54
C LYS A 741 -7.84 31.01 -13.43
N ALA A 742 -8.30 30.77 -12.20
CA ALA A 742 -7.42 30.39 -11.09
C ALA A 742 -6.54 29.16 -11.37
N THR A 743 -7.06 28.15 -12.09
CA THR A 743 -6.28 26.97 -12.53
C THR A 743 -5.21 27.24 -13.59
N LYS A 744 -5.18 28.44 -14.18
CA LYS A 744 -4.15 28.89 -15.12
C LYS A 744 -3.22 29.95 -14.54
N ALA A 745 -3.61 30.56 -13.41
CA ALA A 745 -2.80 31.52 -12.69
C ALA A 745 -1.52 30.84 -12.18
N PRO A 746 -0.33 31.36 -12.55
CA PRO A 746 0.93 30.88 -12.02
C PRO A 746 1.12 31.39 -10.59
N TYR A 747 1.59 30.52 -9.70
CA TYR A 747 1.95 30.82 -8.32
C TYR A 747 3.41 30.44 -8.07
N ILE A 748 4.07 31.16 -7.16
CA ILE A 748 5.38 30.84 -6.61
C ILE A 748 5.18 30.38 -5.17
N LEU A 749 5.80 29.25 -4.81
CA LEU A 749 5.78 28.73 -3.45
C LEU A 749 6.82 29.49 -2.61
N LEU A 750 6.53 29.82 -1.35
CA LEU A 750 7.54 30.43 -0.48
C LEU A 750 8.78 29.52 -0.38
N GLY A 751 9.96 30.15 -0.37
CA GLY A 751 11.25 29.46 -0.34
C GLY A 751 11.63 28.67 -1.59
N HIS A 752 10.83 28.69 -2.68
CA HIS A 752 11.14 27.95 -3.92
C HIS A 752 11.00 28.83 -5.17
N SER A 753 12.02 28.82 -6.04
CA SER A 753 12.03 29.52 -7.33
C SER A 753 11.31 28.74 -8.44
N MET A 754 10.06 28.30 -8.21
CA MET A 754 9.32 27.48 -9.18
C MET A 754 7.84 27.82 -9.28
N ILE A 755 7.34 27.76 -10.51
CA ILE A 755 5.93 27.97 -10.84
C ILE A 755 5.10 26.72 -10.53
N SER A 756 4.00 26.93 -9.79
CA SER A 756 2.96 25.97 -9.47
C SER A 756 1.58 26.52 -9.80
N TYR A 757 0.57 25.64 -9.86
CA TYR A 757 -0.80 26.00 -10.26
C TYR A 757 -1.85 25.42 -9.29
N ILE A 758 -3.02 26.04 -9.24
CA ILE A 758 -4.18 25.51 -8.50
C ILE A 758 -4.69 24.23 -9.18
N HIS A 759 -4.80 23.12 -8.45
CA HIS A 759 -5.28 21.86 -9.02
C HIS A 759 -6.77 21.97 -9.43
N PRO A 760 -7.19 21.46 -10.61
CA PRO A 760 -8.56 21.64 -11.11
C PRO A 760 -9.69 21.07 -10.24
N THR A 761 -9.38 20.16 -9.30
CA THR A 761 -10.38 19.56 -8.39
C THR A 761 -10.62 20.36 -7.12
N SER A 762 -9.82 21.41 -6.88
CA SER A 762 -10.00 22.32 -5.73
C SER A 762 -11.31 23.09 -5.84
N SER A 763 -11.95 23.41 -4.72
CA SER A 763 -13.11 24.32 -4.68
C SER A 763 -12.74 25.74 -5.14
N ILE A 764 -11.49 26.17 -4.90
CA ILE A 764 -11.02 27.51 -5.30
C ILE A 764 -10.67 27.60 -6.81
N ALA A 765 -10.72 26.49 -7.55
CA ALA A 765 -10.35 26.42 -8.97
C ALA A 765 -11.15 27.35 -9.91
N ARG A 766 -12.31 27.85 -9.46
CA ARG A 766 -13.17 28.79 -10.18
C ARG A 766 -13.26 30.19 -9.58
N THR A 767 -12.48 30.49 -8.54
CA THR A 767 -12.45 31.85 -7.98
C THR A 767 -11.93 32.84 -9.02
N PHE A 768 -12.62 33.98 -9.14
CA PHE A 768 -12.23 35.08 -10.01
C PHE A 768 -12.42 36.41 -9.27
N PRO A 769 -11.41 37.30 -9.23
CA PRO A 769 -10.04 37.08 -9.72
C PRO A 769 -9.33 35.93 -8.97
N PRO A 770 -8.28 35.32 -9.55
CA PRO A 770 -7.48 34.33 -8.83
C PRO A 770 -6.91 34.91 -7.52
N PRO A 771 -6.90 34.17 -6.40
CA PRO A 771 -6.44 34.69 -5.11
C PRO A 771 -4.97 35.12 -5.16
N GLU A 772 -4.60 36.13 -4.38
CA GLU A 772 -3.21 36.61 -4.31
C GLU A 772 -2.32 35.67 -3.49
N TYR A 773 -2.79 35.24 -2.31
CA TYR A 773 -2.12 34.26 -1.45
C TYR A 773 -3.03 33.08 -1.17
N VAL A 774 -2.43 31.89 -1.16
CA VAL A 774 -3.08 30.64 -0.77
C VAL A 774 -2.15 29.82 0.11
N THR A 775 -2.69 29.15 1.14
CA THR A 775 -2.01 27.98 1.71
C THR A 775 -2.42 26.74 0.95
N TYR A 776 -1.54 25.73 0.91
CA TYR A 776 -1.83 24.40 0.37
C TYR A 776 -1.48 23.34 1.41
N ALA A 777 -2.06 22.14 1.29
CA ALA A 777 -1.74 21.01 2.17
C ALA A 777 -0.86 19.94 1.47
N PHE A 778 -0.94 19.87 0.14
CA PHE A 778 -0.18 18.92 -0.67
C PHE A 778 0.27 19.52 -2.00
N LEU A 779 1.43 19.08 -2.48
CA LEU A 779 1.92 19.31 -3.83
C LEU A 779 1.87 18.00 -4.63
N GLN A 780 1.45 18.09 -5.88
CA GLN A 780 1.37 16.96 -6.81
C GLN A 780 1.85 17.35 -8.22
N ARG A 781 2.77 16.57 -8.81
CA ARG A 781 3.10 16.71 -10.24
C ARG A 781 1.96 16.18 -11.10
N SER A 782 1.59 16.91 -12.14
CA SER A 782 0.50 16.52 -13.04
C SER A 782 0.89 15.35 -13.96
N VAL A 783 0.06 14.30 -14.01
CA VAL A 783 0.30 13.07 -14.81
C VAL A 783 -0.20 13.24 -16.26
N ARG A 784 0.08 14.40 -16.89
CA ARG A 784 -0.31 14.65 -18.29
C ARG A 784 0.69 14.03 -19.27
N SER A 785 0.18 13.76 -20.49
CA SER A 785 0.85 13.08 -21.61
C SER A 785 2.28 13.57 -21.87
N GLU A 786 3.13 12.62 -22.30
CA GLU A 786 4.54 12.68 -22.75
C GLU A 786 4.99 13.90 -23.58
N ARG A 787 4.06 14.75 -24.03
CA ARG A 787 4.30 15.91 -24.92
C ARG A 787 4.24 17.28 -24.23
N LYS A 788 4.00 17.35 -22.91
CA LYS A 788 4.04 18.61 -22.13
C LYS A 788 4.72 18.38 -20.79
N GLU A 789 5.52 19.35 -20.36
CA GLU A 789 6.19 19.30 -19.05
C GLU A 789 5.20 19.13 -17.89
N HIS A 790 5.61 18.35 -16.90
CA HIS A 790 4.80 18.03 -15.74
C HIS A 790 4.65 19.23 -14.81
N ALA A 791 3.61 20.05 -15.00
CA ALA A 791 3.30 21.16 -14.12
C ALA A 791 3.04 20.69 -12.67
N THR A 792 3.56 21.44 -11.69
CA THR A 792 3.31 21.25 -10.26
C THR A 792 1.95 21.83 -9.87
N MET A 793 1.14 21.06 -9.16
CA MET A 793 -0.22 21.38 -8.78
C MET A 793 -0.36 21.40 -7.25
N MET A 794 -1.07 22.40 -6.72
CA MET A 794 -1.36 22.56 -5.30
C MET A 794 -2.76 22.00 -4.98
N LEU A 795 -2.88 21.25 -3.88
CA LEU A 795 -4.14 20.68 -3.37
C LEU A 795 -4.35 21.02 -1.89
N GLY A 796 -5.61 20.98 -1.43
CA GLY A 796 -5.96 21.34 -0.06
C GLY A 796 -5.85 22.85 0.17
N LEU A 797 -6.30 23.62 -0.81
CA LEU A 797 -6.05 25.06 -0.89
C LEU A 797 -6.98 25.86 0.01
N THR A 798 -6.45 26.92 0.61
CA THR A 798 -7.23 27.91 1.38
C THR A 798 -6.76 29.32 1.04
N ILE A 799 -7.71 30.22 0.77
CA ILE A 799 -7.41 31.64 0.53
C ILE A 799 -7.09 32.31 1.85
N VAL A 800 -5.96 33.02 1.89
CA VAL A 800 -5.44 33.76 3.04
C VAL A 800 -5.04 35.18 2.61
N THR A 801 -4.86 36.08 3.57
CA THR A 801 -4.39 37.46 3.31
C THR A 801 -2.97 37.66 3.84
N LYS A 802 -2.31 38.73 3.39
CA LYS A 802 -0.95 39.07 3.81
C LYS A 802 -0.86 39.33 5.32
N GLU A 803 -1.88 39.97 5.88
CA GLU A 803 -2.00 40.29 7.30
C GLU A 803 -2.12 39.00 8.12
N TRP A 804 -2.93 38.03 7.67
CA TRP A 804 -3.10 36.76 8.38
C TRP A 804 -1.82 35.92 8.40
N LEU A 805 -1.04 35.97 7.31
CA LEU A 805 0.26 35.32 7.23
C LEU A 805 1.25 35.95 8.23
N HIS A 806 1.31 37.28 8.29
CA HIS A 806 2.12 38.01 9.26
C HIS A 806 1.69 37.74 10.72
N ASP A 807 0.38 37.78 11.02
CA ASP A 807 -0.18 37.43 12.34
C ASP A 807 0.22 36.03 12.83
N CYS A 808 0.45 35.11 11.88
CA CYS A 808 0.83 33.72 12.16
C CYS A 808 2.34 33.48 12.10
N GLY A 809 3.16 34.53 12.00
CA GLY A 809 4.62 34.44 11.97
C GLY A 809 5.21 33.97 10.64
N VAL A 810 4.45 33.98 9.54
CA VAL A 810 4.98 33.69 8.20
C VAL A 810 5.77 34.91 7.70
N ILE A 811 7.07 34.72 7.50
CA ILE A 811 7.93 35.73 6.87
C ILE A 811 7.70 35.69 5.36
N LEU A 812 7.34 36.84 4.79
CA LEU A 812 7.14 37.05 3.36
C LEU A 812 8.27 37.94 2.84
N GLU A 813 9.35 37.30 2.36
CA GLU A 813 10.46 37.96 1.65
C GLU A 813 10.05 38.39 0.22
#